data_AF-A0AAQ0HJE7-F1
#
_entry.id   AF-A0AAQ0HJE7-F1
#
_cell.length_a   1.000
_cell.length_b   1.000
_cell.length_c   1.000
_cell.angle_alpha   90.00
_cell.angle_beta   90.00
_cell.angle_gamma   90.00
#
_symmetry.space_group_name_H-M   'P 1'
#
loop_
_entity.id
_entity.type
_entity.pdbx_description
1 polymer ?
#
loop_
_entity_poly.entity_id
_entity_poly.type
_entity_poly.pdbx_seq_one_letter_code
_entity_poly.pdbx_strand_id
1 'polypeptide(L)'
;MLCAIAAEIGFRFEGVGTEFWNKLATALGVPITMSDRTRFGDVFKATAQKFRLSKPSGSAFSAHFSIISWPIANALLPLDLIGPVTRLLARAPATALPGPGRNANFPSLRAWASAAEGARLVDWLRFEASSERVLTSLLTENRGGGISALSYSRLHDSISKSSEAFFAARAARRRARRIRGGSIAPESPGRLIVTRELAGLRLYATWPALPGELVDEAKNIARAAGWRPQLWGAGARLHSDTALGDGPFALTHSDVPRGDHASYGDAAAVFGEGSAIAAALASRSIDWNESLLFDVNDERTRGEQRFAPFDLSSGYAWIACRAGMTSLDQLHFIGSVAGYRLFEASLADETARTILGNHGLLAAGDRSFVARHPIDAIIAPQGVVRPDRPFTIYRLGPPIDVGEPQRLRNAEQVSGQPRVRCEGAQEPDDIPISLSLLERDGAFSALIERRLQLRLESAHALRAVPLTTELEINGKLIVRNVGELAELPVTVDQHSPLLTGLYADGIRTRLLESGVGTLRFSVGRLASIEVPLARPKGAVDWSTTPPTLIDADGSASMACAPATAPHRFVPAPAVVRPESGAVGYVFRFGDGRFADPMNLLASPSFNLGDFAAAFNDLGSRQLRDGERGSGDLARARIAWSRAQCGTLQALAAKSRIVQQFEEPLIYNLCGREWFDRERDDKSSRSDPHQALYLVALEQGLASLPEGVPERYAGDFAEAFAVRARDLDPDWPLRRPTPRDDAMDDALNLGFTDAVNTLQARGSLPGVDPDDCDFGSPEDAWASAAEEAIRRIRRSRLTRLIAPDEGGRQLRDRFYSNIGVAEMAEDLAAWSRTFALPRGQLSVEAAAAALQLWLSPAACEALDAAMRVLVNDPFVARASRYAAIRMDATLGSAVS
;
A
#
# COMPACT_ATOMS: atom_id res chain seq x y z
N MET A 1 0.38 58.98 -4.30
CA MET A 1 0.53 59.28 -2.85
C MET A 1 -0.67 58.80 -2.04
N LEU A 2 -1.90 59.23 -2.33
CA LEU A 2 -3.11 58.81 -1.59
C LEU A 2 -3.32 57.29 -1.50
N CYS A 3 -3.15 56.53 -2.59
CA CYS A 3 -3.23 55.06 -2.55
C CYS A 3 -2.17 54.42 -1.66
N ALA A 4 -0.97 55.00 -1.57
CA ALA A 4 0.10 54.49 -0.71
C ALA A 4 -0.23 54.72 0.77
N ILE A 5 -0.75 55.90 1.12
CA ILE A 5 -1.23 56.20 2.49
C ILE A 5 -2.39 55.26 2.84
N ALA A 6 -3.35 55.06 1.95
CA ALA A 6 -4.47 54.15 2.19
C ALA A 6 -4.05 52.67 2.31
N ALA A 7 -3.06 52.21 1.54
CA ALA A 7 -2.49 50.87 1.68
C ALA A 7 -1.71 50.71 3.00
N GLU A 8 -1.02 51.76 3.46
CA GLU A 8 -0.37 51.79 4.79
C GLU A 8 -1.40 51.72 5.93
N ILE A 9 -2.56 52.36 5.78
CA ILE A 9 -3.67 52.17 6.73
C ILE A 9 -4.25 50.76 6.62
N GLY A 10 -4.24 50.16 5.42
CA GLY A 10 -4.59 48.75 5.19
C GLY A 10 -3.66 47.76 5.91
N PHE A 11 -2.37 48.09 6.05
CA PHE A 11 -1.45 47.33 6.89
C PHE A 11 -1.90 47.32 8.37
N ARG A 12 -2.42 48.46 8.87
CA ARG A 12 -2.92 48.62 10.25
C ARG A 12 -4.36 48.11 10.45
N PHE A 13 -4.88 47.32 9.51
CA PHE A 13 -6.23 46.78 9.60
C PHE A 13 -6.30 45.65 10.64
N GLU A 14 -7.28 45.74 11.53
CA GLU A 14 -7.45 44.84 12.70
C GLU A 14 -8.75 44.02 12.61
N GLY A 15 -9.43 43.99 11.45
CA GLY A 15 -10.62 43.17 11.22
C GLY A 15 -11.97 43.90 11.30
N VAL A 16 -12.02 45.13 11.83
CA VAL A 16 -13.26 45.92 11.98
C VAL A 16 -13.34 47.00 10.90
N GLY A 17 -14.21 46.82 9.89
CA GLY A 17 -14.32 47.67 8.70
C GLY A 17 -14.67 49.15 8.97
N THR A 18 -15.29 49.47 10.12
CA THR A 18 -15.71 50.83 10.48
C THR A 18 -14.55 51.73 10.92
N GLU A 19 -13.43 51.16 11.39
CA GLU A 19 -12.28 51.95 11.86
C GLU A 19 -11.35 52.43 10.74
N PHE A 20 -11.38 51.76 9.57
CA PHE A 20 -10.46 52.05 8.48
C PHE A 20 -10.55 53.51 8.02
N TRP A 21 -11.77 54.00 7.78
CA TRP A 21 -11.99 55.37 7.30
C TRP A 21 -11.65 56.43 8.35
N ASN A 22 -11.86 56.14 9.63
CA ASN A 22 -11.49 57.03 10.71
C ASN A 22 -9.96 57.14 10.82
N LYS A 23 -9.25 56.00 10.77
CA LYS A 23 -7.77 55.98 10.76
C LYS A 23 -7.21 56.71 9.53
N LEU A 24 -7.85 56.58 8.36
CA LEU A 24 -7.45 57.29 7.15
C LEU A 24 -7.74 58.80 7.24
N ALA A 25 -8.90 59.21 7.78
CA ALA A 25 -9.25 60.61 7.97
C ALA A 25 -8.26 61.31 8.92
N THR A 26 -7.93 60.67 10.03
CA THR A 26 -6.90 61.16 10.97
C THR A 26 -5.54 61.28 10.31
N ALA A 27 -5.13 60.29 9.50
CA ALA A 27 -3.84 60.32 8.81
C ALA A 27 -3.75 61.42 7.74
N LEU A 28 -4.87 61.77 7.11
CA LEU A 28 -4.94 62.83 6.10
C LEU A 28 -5.26 64.22 6.72
N GLY A 29 -5.65 64.28 7.99
CA GLY A 29 -6.06 65.51 8.67
C GLY A 29 -7.36 66.11 8.14
N VAL A 30 -8.17 65.32 7.42
CA VAL A 30 -9.43 65.79 6.80
C VAL A 30 -10.55 64.75 6.97
N PRO A 31 -11.81 65.18 7.20
CA PRO A 31 -12.94 64.26 7.29
C PRO A 31 -13.20 63.60 5.93
N ILE A 32 -13.47 62.28 5.93
CA ILE A 32 -13.73 61.50 4.71
C ILE A 32 -15.23 61.21 4.61
N THR A 33 -15.89 61.86 3.65
CA THR A 33 -17.32 61.65 3.39
C THR A 33 -17.57 60.33 2.67
N MET A 34 -18.83 59.88 2.59
CA MET A 34 -19.18 58.68 1.82
C MET A 34 -18.84 58.82 0.33
N SER A 35 -18.95 60.03 -0.23
CA SER A 35 -18.59 60.31 -1.62
C SER A 35 -17.09 60.16 -1.88
N ASP A 36 -16.27 60.57 -0.92
CA ASP A 36 -14.81 60.41 -0.99
C ASP A 36 -14.40 58.94 -0.96
N ARG A 37 -15.11 58.10 -0.19
CA ARG A 37 -14.86 56.64 -0.12
C ARG A 37 -15.02 55.99 -1.49
N THR A 38 -16.10 56.28 -2.20
CA THR A 38 -16.32 55.77 -3.56
C THR A 38 -15.21 56.24 -4.50
N ARG A 39 -14.83 57.52 -4.41
CA ARG A 39 -13.73 58.10 -5.19
C ARG A 39 -12.38 57.42 -4.91
N PHE A 40 -12.11 57.01 -3.66
CA PHE A 40 -10.93 56.21 -3.31
C PHE A 40 -10.94 54.85 -4.03
N GLY A 41 -12.09 54.16 -4.08
CA GLY A 41 -12.24 52.91 -4.83
C GLY A 41 -11.95 53.08 -6.32
N ASP A 42 -12.48 54.14 -6.94
CA ASP A 42 -12.27 54.44 -8.36
C ASP A 42 -10.80 54.78 -8.66
N VAL A 43 -10.17 55.58 -7.80
CA VAL A 43 -8.74 55.93 -7.93
C VAL A 43 -7.86 54.68 -7.80
N PHE A 44 -8.15 53.78 -6.85
CA PHE A 44 -7.43 52.50 -6.75
C PHE A 44 -7.63 51.64 -7.99
N LYS A 45 -8.86 51.53 -8.51
CA LYS A 45 -9.17 50.77 -9.72
C LYS A 45 -8.40 51.30 -10.94
N ALA A 46 -8.40 52.62 -11.14
CA ALA A 46 -7.65 53.28 -12.23
C ALA A 46 -6.13 53.11 -12.06
N THR A 47 -5.63 53.25 -10.82
CA THR A 47 -4.20 53.07 -10.51
C THR A 47 -3.78 51.61 -10.70
N ALA A 48 -4.63 50.65 -10.34
CA ALA A 48 -4.37 49.23 -10.54
C ALA A 48 -4.30 48.84 -12.01
N GLN A 49 -5.13 49.45 -12.86
CA GLN A 49 -5.04 49.28 -14.32
C GLN A 49 -3.72 49.84 -14.87
N LYS A 50 -3.30 51.03 -14.41
CA LYS A 50 -2.10 51.71 -14.91
C LYS A 50 -0.78 51.08 -14.43
N PHE A 51 -0.72 50.66 -13.17
CA PHE A 51 0.52 50.23 -12.50
C PHE A 51 0.53 48.75 -12.10
N ARG A 52 -0.47 47.96 -12.56
CA ARG A 52 -0.61 46.53 -12.26
C ARG A 52 -0.63 46.21 -10.75
N LEU A 53 -1.31 47.06 -9.97
CA LEU A 53 -1.55 46.81 -8.55
C LEU A 53 -2.50 45.63 -8.36
N SER A 54 -2.46 45.00 -7.18
CA SER A 54 -3.34 43.88 -6.83
C SER A 54 -4.81 44.31 -6.84
N LYS A 55 -5.67 43.47 -7.44
CA LYS A 55 -7.13 43.66 -7.45
C LYS A 55 -7.77 42.79 -6.36
N PRO A 56 -8.86 43.22 -5.70
CA PRO A 56 -9.56 42.40 -4.71
C PRO A 56 -9.98 41.01 -5.24
N SER A 57 -9.97 39.99 -4.38
CA SER A 57 -10.05 38.56 -4.76
C SER A 57 -11.46 38.06 -5.14
N GLY A 58 -12.46 38.94 -5.22
CA GLY A 58 -13.86 38.56 -5.50
C GLY A 58 -14.54 37.73 -4.40
N SER A 59 -13.92 37.62 -3.23
CA SER A 59 -14.43 36.84 -2.10
C SER A 59 -15.62 37.48 -1.38
N ALA A 60 -16.27 36.73 -0.49
CA ALA A 60 -17.34 37.27 0.37
C ALA A 60 -16.89 38.50 1.17
N PHE A 61 -15.63 38.52 1.63
CA PHE A 61 -15.01 39.69 2.27
C PHE A 61 -14.90 40.87 1.30
N SER A 62 -14.38 40.63 0.09
CA SER A 62 -14.23 41.68 -0.93
C SER A 62 -15.59 42.22 -1.41
N ALA A 63 -16.62 41.38 -1.43
CA ALA A 63 -17.99 41.78 -1.79
C ALA A 63 -18.64 42.63 -0.69
N HIS A 64 -18.50 42.23 0.58
CA HIS A 64 -19.05 42.95 1.72
C HIS A 64 -18.33 44.29 1.97
N PHE A 65 -17.02 44.33 1.72
CA PHE A 65 -16.15 45.49 1.92
C PHE A 65 -15.55 45.99 0.59
N SER A 66 -16.41 46.25 -0.39
CA SER A 66 -16.04 46.55 -1.79
C SER A 66 -15.07 47.71 -1.98
N ILE A 67 -15.12 48.72 -1.10
CA ILE A 67 -14.26 49.90 -1.21
C ILE A 67 -12.93 49.69 -0.47
N ILE A 68 -12.95 49.19 0.78
CA ILE A 68 -11.73 49.02 1.60
C ILE A 68 -10.92 47.77 1.20
N SER A 69 -11.50 46.83 0.45
CA SER A 69 -10.79 45.67 -0.08
C SER A 69 -9.66 46.06 -1.05
N TRP A 70 -9.77 47.20 -1.74
CA TRP A 70 -8.72 47.73 -2.62
C TRP A 70 -7.42 48.10 -1.90
N PRO A 71 -7.43 48.97 -0.86
CA PRO A 71 -6.22 49.26 -0.09
C PRO A 71 -5.71 48.03 0.67
N ILE A 72 -6.58 47.16 1.16
CA ILE A 72 -6.18 45.93 1.88
C ILE A 72 -5.49 44.93 0.94
N ALA A 73 -5.95 44.74 -0.30
CA ALA A 73 -5.32 43.87 -1.28
C ALA A 73 -3.91 44.34 -1.69
N ASN A 74 -3.59 45.61 -1.43
CA ASN A 74 -2.30 46.23 -1.72
C ASN A 74 -1.45 46.47 -0.46
N ALA A 75 -1.93 46.05 0.71
CA ALA A 75 -1.14 46.02 1.93
C ALA A 75 -0.23 44.79 1.94
N LEU A 76 0.99 44.94 2.48
CA LEU A 76 2.00 43.86 2.49
C LEU A 76 1.53 42.64 3.30
N LEU A 77 1.15 42.87 4.56
CA LEU A 77 0.48 41.90 5.42
C LEU A 77 -0.30 42.67 6.50
N PRO A 78 -1.64 42.69 6.44
CA PRO A 78 -2.49 43.27 7.47
C PRO A 78 -2.24 42.70 8.88
N LEU A 79 -2.37 43.53 9.93
CA LEU A 79 -2.10 43.12 11.32
C LEU A 79 -2.98 41.95 11.79
N ASP A 80 -4.24 41.89 11.35
CA ASP A 80 -5.18 40.78 11.64
C ASP A 80 -4.66 39.42 11.16
N LEU A 81 -3.78 39.40 10.16
CA LEU A 81 -3.23 38.17 9.57
C LEU A 81 -1.88 37.75 10.14
N ILE A 82 -1.28 38.49 11.08
CA ILE A 82 0.03 38.14 11.65
C ILE A 82 0.01 36.79 12.37
N GLY A 83 -0.99 36.57 13.24
CA GLY A 83 -1.16 35.28 13.93
C GLY A 83 -1.39 34.12 12.95
N PRO A 84 -2.41 34.20 12.08
CA PRO A 84 -2.67 33.18 11.06
C PRO A 84 -1.47 32.86 10.16
N VAL A 85 -0.72 33.87 9.69
CA VAL A 85 0.46 33.66 8.83
C VAL A 85 1.60 33.00 9.59
N THR A 86 1.87 33.40 10.84
CA THR A 86 2.93 32.76 11.63
C THR A 86 2.60 31.32 12.02
N ARG A 87 1.31 31.00 12.28
CA ARG A 87 0.85 29.61 12.46
C ARG A 87 0.93 28.80 11.17
N LEU A 88 0.57 29.38 10.03
CA LEU A 88 0.79 28.78 8.71
C LEU A 88 2.25 28.42 8.51
N LEU A 89 3.17 29.35 8.77
CA LEU A 89 4.61 29.10 8.66
C LEU A 89 5.09 27.97 9.61
N ALA A 90 4.50 27.88 10.80
CA ALA A 90 4.86 26.87 11.78
C ALA A 90 4.31 25.48 11.45
N ARG A 91 3.07 25.39 10.94
CA ARG A 91 2.25 24.17 10.91
C ARG A 91 1.84 23.69 9.52
N ALA A 92 1.88 24.53 8.48
CA ALA A 92 1.54 24.09 7.12
C ALA A 92 2.55 23.05 6.59
N PRO A 93 2.22 22.26 5.56
CA PRO A 93 3.16 21.30 4.96
C PRO A 93 4.48 21.98 4.58
N ALA A 94 5.60 21.40 5.00
CA ALA A 94 6.93 21.99 4.80
C ALA A 94 7.26 22.12 3.32
N THR A 95 6.75 21.20 2.50
CA THR A 95 6.89 21.19 1.03
C THR A 95 6.13 22.33 0.35
N ALA A 96 5.06 22.84 0.97
CA ALA A 96 4.27 23.94 0.42
C ALA A 96 4.83 25.34 0.71
N LEU A 97 5.75 25.46 1.67
CA LEU A 97 6.40 26.71 2.03
C LEU A 97 7.57 27.04 1.09
N PRO A 98 7.88 28.33 0.86
CA PRO A 98 9.01 28.72 0.03
C PRO A 98 10.35 28.31 0.68
N GLY A 99 11.31 27.90 -0.15
CA GLY A 99 12.62 27.38 0.27
C GLY A 99 13.73 27.70 -0.72
N PRO A 100 14.99 27.32 -0.43
CA PRO A 100 16.11 27.54 -1.37
C PRO A 100 15.82 26.84 -2.70
N GLY A 101 15.77 27.60 -3.81
CA GLY A 101 15.44 27.06 -5.14
C GLY A 101 14.00 26.60 -5.34
N ARG A 102 13.10 26.84 -4.36
CA ARG A 102 11.71 26.35 -4.40
C ARG A 102 10.70 27.46 -4.11
N ASN A 103 9.75 27.64 -5.03
CA ASN A 103 8.62 28.56 -4.88
C ASN A 103 7.55 27.98 -3.93
N ALA A 104 6.68 28.84 -3.39
CA ALA A 104 5.58 28.41 -2.54
C ALA A 104 4.47 27.67 -3.33
N ASN A 105 3.95 26.56 -2.81
CA ASN A 105 2.79 25.87 -3.38
C ASN A 105 1.50 26.51 -2.84
N PHE A 106 1.07 27.58 -3.51
CA PHE A 106 -0.12 28.35 -3.11
C PHE A 106 -1.43 27.56 -3.08
N PRO A 107 -1.73 26.63 -4.01
CA PRO A 107 -2.86 25.71 -3.88
C PRO A 107 -2.89 24.96 -2.55
N SER A 108 -1.77 24.34 -2.15
CA SER A 108 -1.67 23.61 -0.88
C SER A 108 -1.76 24.54 0.34
N LEU A 109 -1.14 25.73 0.28
CA LEU A 109 -1.23 26.72 1.35
C LEU A 109 -2.66 27.26 1.52
N ARG A 110 -3.40 27.47 0.43
CA ARG A 110 -4.81 27.88 0.46
C ARG A 110 -5.71 26.77 1.01
N ALA A 111 -5.47 25.51 0.63
CA ALA A 111 -6.21 24.37 1.18
C ALA A 111 -6.00 24.27 2.70
N TRP A 112 -4.75 24.37 3.17
CA TRP A 112 -4.44 24.38 4.60
C TRP A 112 -5.06 25.58 5.32
N ALA A 113 -4.93 26.79 4.76
CA ALA A 113 -5.50 28.00 5.34
C ALA A 113 -7.01 27.92 5.45
N SER A 114 -7.69 27.35 4.44
CA SER A 114 -9.14 27.13 4.46
C SER A 114 -9.56 26.18 5.58
N ALA A 115 -8.72 25.20 5.92
CA ALA A 115 -9.01 24.20 6.95
C ALA A 115 -8.66 24.69 8.37
N ALA A 116 -7.59 25.48 8.52
CA ALA A 116 -7.01 25.79 9.83
C ALA A 116 -7.27 27.23 10.32
N GLU A 117 -7.39 28.21 9.42
CA GLU A 117 -7.37 29.64 9.79
C GLU A 117 -8.54 30.45 9.19
N GLY A 118 -9.20 29.95 8.13
CA GLY A 118 -10.40 30.51 7.54
C GLY A 118 -10.18 31.39 6.30
N ALA A 119 -11.29 31.90 5.76
CA ALA A 119 -11.36 32.53 4.44
C ALA A 119 -10.46 33.78 4.28
N ARG A 120 -10.18 34.51 5.36
CA ARG A 120 -9.38 35.74 5.33
C ARG A 120 -7.91 35.47 4.97
N LEU A 121 -7.32 34.39 5.48
CA LEU A 121 -5.96 33.97 5.12
C LEU A 121 -5.91 33.41 3.70
N VAL A 122 -6.93 32.63 3.32
CA VAL A 122 -7.09 32.11 1.95
C VAL A 122 -7.09 33.26 0.92
N ASP A 123 -7.80 34.34 1.22
CA ASP A 123 -7.86 35.52 0.36
C ASP A 123 -6.52 36.21 0.20
N TRP A 124 -5.76 36.39 1.29
CA TRP A 124 -4.43 36.98 1.20
C TRP A 124 -3.45 36.08 0.42
N LEU A 125 -3.56 34.76 0.53
CA LEU A 125 -2.78 33.79 -0.25
C LEU A 125 -3.14 33.75 -1.76
N ARG A 126 -4.16 34.48 -2.21
CA ARG A 126 -4.43 34.68 -3.65
C ARG A 126 -3.49 35.73 -4.26
N PHE A 127 -2.86 36.58 -3.44
CA PHE A 127 -1.87 37.56 -3.88
C PHE A 127 -0.47 36.93 -3.86
N GLU A 128 -0.26 35.92 -4.71
CA GLU A 128 0.88 35.00 -4.65
C GLU A 128 2.24 35.72 -4.59
N ALA A 129 2.47 36.70 -5.48
CA ALA A 129 3.74 37.42 -5.53
C ALA A 129 4.06 38.27 -4.27
N SER A 130 3.05 38.85 -3.60
CA SER A 130 3.27 39.60 -2.35
C SER A 130 3.39 38.68 -1.16
N SER A 131 2.54 37.65 -1.12
CA SER A 131 2.49 36.68 -0.03
C SER A 131 3.76 35.83 0.01
N GLU A 132 4.29 35.42 -1.14
CA GLU A 132 5.56 34.70 -1.24
C GLU A 132 6.73 35.51 -0.67
N ARG A 133 6.83 36.80 -1.04
CA ARG A 133 7.88 37.69 -0.54
C ARG A 133 7.82 37.83 0.98
N VAL A 134 6.62 37.93 1.56
CA VAL A 134 6.44 37.99 3.01
C VAL A 134 6.83 36.66 3.67
N LEU A 135 6.31 35.53 3.18
CA LEU A 135 6.62 34.20 3.74
C LEU A 135 8.12 33.92 3.70
N THR A 136 8.76 34.15 2.56
CA THR A 136 10.21 33.99 2.38
C THR A 136 11.00 34.90 3.31
N SER A 137 10.62 36.17 3.44
CA SER A 137 11.31 37.12 4.31
C SER A 137 11.18 36.74 5.79
N LEU A 138 10.03 36.21 6.22
CA LEU A 138 9.82 35.76 7.60
C LEU A 138 10.60 34.49 7.95
N LEU A 139 10.74 33.57 6.99
CA LEU A 139 11.52 32.33 7.15
C LEU A 139 13.04 32.57 7.11
N THR A 140 13.50 33.50 6.27
CA THR A 140 14.93 33.79 6.05
C THR A 140 15.48 34.94 6.87
N GLU A 141 14.65 35.58 7.71
CA GLU A 141 15.00 36.80 8.43
C GLU A 141 15.42 37.95 7.50
N ASN A 142 14.77 38.04 6.34
CA ASN A 142 15.04 39.01 5.27
C ASN A 142 16.49 39.04 4.77
N ARG A 143 17.28 37.97 4.94
CA ARG A 143 18.69 37.91 4.52
C ARG A 143 18.89 38.05 3.00
N GLY A 144 17.84 37.87 2.20
CA GLY A 144 17.84 38.10 0.74
C GLY A 144 17.24 39.44 0.30
N GLY A 145 16.86 40.34 1.23
CA GLY A 145 16.30 41.65 0.90
C GLY A 145 14.96 41.61 0.15
N GLY A 146 14.17 40.54 0.31
CA GLY A 146 12.92 40.33 -0.43
C GLY A 146 11.85 41.39 -0.14
N ILE A 147 11.93 42.06 1.01
CA ILE A 147 11.15 43.27 1.35
C ILE A 147 12.07 44.35 1.94
N SER A 148 11.63 45.61 1.89
CA SER A 148 12.43 46.73 2.43
C SER A 148 12.73 46.54 3.92
N ALA A 149 13.92 46.96 4.36
CA ALA A 149 14.35 46.82 5.75
C ALA A 149 13.38 47.50 6.74
N LEU A 150 12.83 48.67 6.36
CA LEU A 150 11.84 49.39 7.16
C LEU A 150 10.52 48.60 7.29
N SER A 151 10.03 48.00 6.20
CA SER A 151 8.80 47.18 6.21
C SER A 151 9.01 45.89 7.02
N TYR A 152 10.18 45.27 6.92
CA TYR A 152 10.51 44.07 7.70
C TYR A 152 10.62 44.39 9.20
N SER A 153 11.24 45.51 9.58
CA SER A 153 11.31 45.93 10.99
C SER A 153 9.91 46.09 11.59
N ARG A 154 8.99 46.75 10.88
CA ARG A 154 7.60 46.91 11.33
C ARG A 154 6.86 45.58 11.49
N LEU A 155 7.06 44.65 10.55
CA LEU A 155 6.49 43.29 10.63
C LEU A 155 7.06 42.52 11.82
N HIS A 156 8.38 42.59 12.00
CA HIS A 156 9.07 41.95 13.09
C HIS A 156 8.61 42.49 14.45
N ASP A 157 8.46 43.81 14.59
CA ASP A 157 7.96 44.45 15.80
C ASP A 157 6.53 44.02 16.11
N SER A 158 5.65 43.94 15.11
CA SER A 158 4.28 43.46 15.30
C SER A 158 4.22 41.98 15.67
N ILE A 159 5.08 41.13 15.09
CA ILE A 159 5.21 39.72 15.49
C ILE A 159 5.74 39.61 16.93
N SER A 160 6.71 40.44 17.32
CA SER A 160 7.32 40.41 18.65
C SER A 160 6.36 40.86 19.76
N LYS A 161 5.37 41.70 19.42
CA LYS A 161 4.31 42.14 20.36
C LYS A 161 3.30 41.03 20.69
N SER A 162 3.19 39.99 19.85
CA SER A 162 2.32 38.84 20.10
C SER A 162 3.17 37.64 20.51
N SER A 163 3.04 37.19 21.77
CA SER A 163 3.79 36.04 22.28
C SER A 163 3.55 34.78 21.44
N GLU A 164 2.30 34.54 21.04
CA GLU A 164 1.92 33.43 20.17
C GLU A 164 2.60 33.50 18.80
N ALA A 165 2.51 34.65 18.12
CA ALA A 165 3.10 34.83 16.79
C ALA A 165 4.64 34.75 16.82
N PHE A 166 5.25 35.26 17.89
CA PHE A 166 6.68 35.17 18.12
C PHE A 166 7.17 33.72 18.24
N PHE A 167 6.51 32.90 19.08
CA PHE A 167 6.87 31.49 19.22
C PHE A 167 6.61 30.69 17.95
N ALA A 168 5.50 30.96 17.25
CA ALA A 168 5.17 30.32 15.99
C ALA A 168 6.22 30.65 14.90
N ALA A 169 6.60 31.93 14.75
CA ALA A 169 7.65 32.33 13.81
C ALA A 169 9.00 31.69 14.14
N ARG A 170 9.36 31.58 15.42
CA ARG A 170 10.59 30.91 15.86
C ARG A 170 10.58 29.41 15.55
N ALA A 171 9.45 28.74 15.76
CA ALA A 171 9.27 27.33 15.42
C ALA A 171 9.38 27.09 13.91
N ALA A 172 8.74 27.94 13.10
CA ALA A 172 8.83 27.91 11.64
C ALA A 172 10.27 28.03 11.14
N ARG A 173 11.06 28.95 11.70
CA ARG A 173 12.49 29.11 11.34
C ARG A 173 13.33 27.91 11.72
N ARG A 174 13.10 27.30 12.89
CA ARG A 174 13.78 26.05 13.28
C ARG A 174 13.48 24.93 12.28
N ARG A 175 12.22 24.81 11.87
CA ARG A 175 11.77 23.85 10.85
C ARG A 175 12.43 24.10 9.49
N ALA A 176 12.46 25.34 9.02
CA ALA A 176 13.13 25.71 7.77
C ALA A 176 14.65 25.46 7.80
N ARG A 177 15.31 25.62 8.96
CA ARG A 177 16.74 25.31 9.12
C ARG A 177 17.04 23.81 9.09
N ARG A 178 16.12 22.94 9.55
CA ARG A 178 16.27 21.48 9.44
C ARG A 178 16.17 20.99 7.98
N ILE A 179 15.38 21.67 7.15
CA ILE A 179 15.20 21.34 5.73
C ILE A 179 16.43 21.73 4.88
N ARG A 180 17.37 22.53 5.40
CA ARG A 180 18.61 22.93 4.68
C ARG A 180 19.61 21.79 4.44
N GLY A 181 19.28 20.55 4.74
CA GLY A 181 20.07 19.36 4.41
C GLY A 181 19.91 18.89 2.96
N GLY A 182 19.93 19.79 1.98
CA GLY A 182 20.11 19.43 0.58
C GLY A 182 21.60 19.26 0.28
N SER A 183 22.27 18.32 0.95
CA SER A 183 23.52 17.77 0.44
C SER A 183 23.14 16.77 -0.64
N ILE A 184 23.91 16.72 -1.73
CA ILE A 184 23.99 15.55 -2.59
C ILE A 184 24.06 14.35 -1.65
N ALA A 185 23.07 13.45 -1.69
CA ALA A 185 23.11 12.24 -0.89
C ALA A 185 24.41 11.52 -1.31
N PRO A 186 25.35 11.26 -0.37
CA PRO A 186 26.54 10.48 -0.71
C PRO A 186 26.07 9.17 -1.34
N GLU A 187 26.72 8.74 -2.42
CA GLU A 187 26.41 7.45 -3.04
C GLU A 187 26.30 6.38 -1.96
N SER A 188 25.23 5.60 -2.02
CA SER A 188 24.96 4.52 -1.10
C SER A 188 25.29 3.21 -1.80
N PRO A 189 26.58 2.80 -1.84
CA PRO A 189 26.97 1.60 -2.55
C PRO A 189 26.34 0.37 -1.90
N GLY A 190 25.62 -0.40 -2.70
CA GLY A 190 25.05 -1.68 -2.32
C GLY A 190 26.09 -2.79 -2.30
N ARG A 191 25.75 -3.90 -1.64
CA ARG A 191 26.54 -5.14 -1.63
C ARG A 191 25.76 -6.26 -2.29
N LEU A 192 26.52 -7.18 -2.88
CA LEU A 192 25.97 -8.39 -3.47
C LEU A 192 26.15 -9.60 -2.55
N ILE A 193 25.15 -10.47 -2.55
CA ILE A 193 25.20 -11.78 -1.88
C ILE A 193 24.80 -12.82 -2.91
N VAL A 194 25.57 -13.90 -3.02
CA VAL A 194 25.23 -15.06 -3.85
C VAL A 194 24.77 -16.19 -2.94
N THR A 195 23.67 -16.86 -3.28
CA THR A 195 23.31 -18.15 -2.70
C THR A 195 23.32 -19.23 -3.77
N ARG A 196 23.71 -20.43 -3.37
CA ARG A 196 23.63 -21.65 -4.16
C ARG A 196 22.52 -22.52 -3.60
N GLU A 197 21.45 -22.66 -4.37
CA GLU A 197 20.27 -23.45 -4.04
C GLU A 197 20.16 -24.67 -4.95
N LEU A 198 19.30 -25.64 -4.61
CA LEU A 198 19.03 -26.82 -5.44
C LEU A 198 18.53 -26.45 -6.85
N ALA A 199 17.83 -25.32 -6.98
CA ALA A 199 17.29 -24.81 -8.23
C ALA A 199 18.27 -23.97 -9.06
N GLY A 200 19.47 -23.67 -8.54
CA GLY A 200 20.48 -22.84 -9.22
C GLY A 200 21.10 -21.75 -8.33
N LEU A 201 21.85 -20.84 -8.95
CA LEU A 201 22.47 -19.70 -8.27
C LEU A 201 21.52 -18.50 -8.24
N ARG A 202 21.53 -17.76 -7.12
CA ARG A 202 20.80 -16.51 -6.98
C ARG A 202 21.71 -15.40 -6.48
N LEU A 203 21.49 -14.19 -6.99
CA LEU A 203 22.22 -12.99 -6.62
C LEU A 203 21.26 -12.01 -5.95
N TYR A 204 21.68 -11.44 -4.84
CA TYR A 204 20.90 -10.48 -4.05
C TYR A 204 21.67 -9.18 -3.91
N ALA A 205 20.93 -8.08 -3.83
CA ALA A 205 21.45 -6.76 -3.49
C ALA A 205 21.02 -6.34 -2.08
N THR A 206 21.90 -5.69 -1.33
CA THR A 206 21.58 -5.02 -0.06
C THR A 206 22.12 -3.59 -0.07
N TRP A 207 21.44 -2.68 0.61
CA TRP A 207 21.85 -1.28 0.78
C TRP A 207 21.77 -0.86 2.25
N PRO A 208 22.51 0.16 2.68
CA PRO A 208 22.27 0.80 3.96
C PRO A 208 20.80 1.23 4.15
N ALA A 209 20.28 1.04 5.37
CA ALA A 209 18.94 1.48 5.73
C ALA A 209 18.80 3.00 5.58
N LEU A 210 17.63 3.44 5.09
CA LEU A 210 17.29 4.86 5.04
C LEU A 210 17.17 5.44 6.46
N PRO A 211 17.49 6.72 6.68
CA PRO A 211 17.25 7.38 7.96
C PRO A 211 15.80 7.23 8.43
N GLY A 212 15.57 6.87 9.69
CA GLY A 212 14.23 6.55 10.21
C GLY A 212 13.17 7.65 9.95
N GLU A 213 13.55 8.93 10.06
CA GLU A 213 12.65 10.06 9.76
C GLU A 213 12.20 10.08 8.29
N LEU A 214 13.07 9.67 7.36
CA LEU A 214 12.74 9.55 5.93
C LEU A 214 11.93 8.29 5.64
N VAL A 215 12.15 7.20 6.39
CA VAL A 215 11.43 5.93 6.20
C VAL A 215 9.95 6.11 6.50
N ASP A 216 9.58 6.72 7.63
CA ASP A 216 8.18 6.87 8.00
C ASP A 216 7.41 7.81 7.05
N GLU A 217 8.07 8.89 6.61
CA GLU A 217 7.53 9.79 5.59
C GLU A 217 7.39 9.08 4.24
N ALA A 218 8.43 8.36 3.81
CA ALA A 218 8.43 7.60 2.56
C ALA A 218 7.38 6.50 2.57
N LYS A 219 7.20 5.76 3.66
CA LYS A 219 6.17 4.72 3.78
C LYS A 219 4.78 5.31 3.61
N ASN A 220 4.49 6.43 4.26
CA ASN A 220 3.19 7.09 4.12
C ASN A 220 2.93 7.57 2.69
N ILE A 221 3.92 8.21 2.05
CA ILE A 221 3.80 8.70 0.67
C ILE A 221 3.66 7.52 -0.33
N ALA A 222 4.54 6.53 -0.20
CA ALA A 222 4.55 5.34 -1.05
C ALA A 222 3.25 4.54 -0.93
N ARG A 223 2.77 4.31 0.29
CA ARG A 223 1.50 3.60 0.55
C ARG A 223 0.30 4.41 0.08
N ALA A 224 0.27 5.73 0.30
CA ALA A 224 -0.79 6.57 -0.29
C ALA A 224 -0.79 6.44 -1.82
N ALA A 225 0.39 6.52 -2.45
CA ALA A 225 0.57 6.39 -3.90
C ALA A 225 0.31 4.99 -4.46
N GLY A 226 0.23 3.95 -3.62
CA GLY A 226 0.21 2.56 -4.07
C GLY A 226 1.49 2.17 -4.83
N TRP A 227 2.62 2.78 -4.46
CA TRP A 227 3.91 2.55 -5.10
C TRP A 227 4.34 1.09 -4.92
N ARG A 228 4.67 0.43 -6.02
CA ARG A 228 5.13 -0.96 -6.03
C ARG A 228 6.24 -1.09 -7.07
N PRO A 229 7.46 -0.62 -6.74
CA PRO A 229 8.53 -0.49 -7.71
C PRO A 229 9.14 -1.86 -8.06
N GLN A 230 9.82 -1.91 -9.19
CA GLN A 230 10.70 -3.02 -9.57
C GLN A 230 12.14 -2.55 -9.52
N LEU A 231 13.03 -3.42 -9.06
CA LEU A 231 14.44 -3.10 -8.97
C LEU A 231 15.08 -3.11 -10.37
N TRP A 232 15.54 -1.93 -10.82
CA TRP A 232 15.98 -1.67 -12.21
C TRP A 232 14.95 -2.09 -13.27
N GLY A 233 13.66 -2.08 -12.94
CA GLY A 233 12.60 -2.39 -13.89
C GLY A 233 12.42 -3.88 -14.24
N ALA A 234 13.06 -4.80 -13.50
CA ALA A 234 12.80 -6.24 -13.67
C ALA A 234 12.40 -6.92 -12.36
N GLY A 235 11.85 -8.14 -12.52
CA GLY A 235 11.47 -9.00 -11.40
C GLY A 235 10.07 -8.77 -10.87
N ALA A 236 9.81 -9.32 -9.69
CA ALA A 236 8.58 -9.10 -8.94
C ALA A 236 8.53 -7.64 -8.45
N ARG A 237 7.32 -7.07 -8.44
CA ARG A 237 7.10 -5.76 -7.82
C ARG A 237 7.27 -5.89 -6.31
N LEU A 238 8.05 -4.99 -5.74
CA LEU A 238 8.32 -4.97 -4.31
C LEU A 238 7.21 -4.21 -3.58
N HIS A 239 6.87 -4.68 -2.38
CA HIS A 239 6.06 -3.90 -1.46
C HIS A 239 6.77 -2.57 -1.14
N SER A 240 6.01 -1.48 -0.90
CA SER A 240 6.59 -0.17 -0.56
C SER A 240 7.60 -0.28 0.58
N ASP A 241 7.26 -1.05 1.62
CA ASP A 241 8.12 -1.17 2.80
C ASP A 241 9.39 -1.96 2.49
N THR A 242 9.27 -3.03 1.70
CA THR A 242 10.42 -3.82 1.25
C THR A 242 11.34 -2.95 0.41
N ALA A 243 10.80 -2.22 -0.58
CA ALA A 243 11.59 -1.33 -1.44
C ALA A 243 12.32 -0.23 -0.67
N LEU A 244 11.71 0.30 0.39
CA LEU A 244 12.32 1.30 1.29
C LEU A 244 13.31 0.68 2.29
N GLY A 245 13.30 -0.64 2.46
CA GLY A 245 14.22 -1.39 3.30
C GLY A 245 15.63 -1.50 2.73
N ASP A 246 16.48 -2.22 3.45
CA ASP A 246 17.89 -2.47 3.17
C ASP A 246 18.18 -3.76 2.39
N GLY A 247 17.17 -4.61 2.17
CA GLY A 247 17.29 -5.88 1.45
C GLY A 247 17.39 -7.08 2.40
N PRO A 248 17.72 -8.28 1.90
CA PRO A 248 18.22 -8.60 0.56
C PRO A 248 17.14 -8.59 -0.54
N PHE A 249 17.48 -8.03 -1.69
CA PHE A 249 16.62 -7.96 -2.88
C PHE A 249 17.12 -8.92 -3.96
N ALA A 250 16.30 -9.87 -4.40
CA ALA A 250 16.67 -10.81 -5.46
C ALA A 250 16.85 -10.11 -6.81
N LEU A 251 17.95 -10.41 -7.50
CA LEU A 251 18.22 -9.91 -8.84
C LEU A 251 17.72 -10.91 -9.87
N THR A 252 16.76 -10.48 -10.69
CA THR A 252 16.09 -11.31 -11.69
C THR A 252 16.46 -10.95 -13.13
N HIS A 253 17.45 -10.08 -13.32
CA HIS A 253 17.90 -9.67 -14.64
C HIS A 253 18.65 -10.82 -15.31
N SER A 254 18.53 -10.95 -16.63
CA SER A 254 19.36 -11.86 -17.42
C SER A 254 20.77 -11.32 -17.62
N ASP A 255 20.90 -9.99 -17.67
CA ASP A 255 22.13 -9.24 -17.91
C ASP A 255 22.41 -8.22 -16.80
N VAL A 256 23.63 -7.66 -16.82
CA VAL A 256 24.04 -6.66 -15.84
C VAL A 256 23.34 -5.32 -16.11
N PRO A 257 22.67 -4.71 -15.10
CA PRO A 257 22.07 -3.39 -15.25
C PRO A 257 23.10 -2.34 -15.71
N ARG A 258 22.72 -1.46 -16.64
CA ARG A 258 23.59 -0.35 -17.06
C ARG A 258 23.72 0.66 -15.92
N GLY A 259 24.94 1.15 -15.68
CA GLY A 259 25.27 1.96 -14.49
C GLY A 259 24.60 3.33 -14.41
N ASP A 260 23.92 3.77 -15.46
CA ASP A 260 23.13 5.00 -15.56
C ASP A 260 21.65 4.82 -15.18
N HIS A 261 21.17 3.58 -15.02
CA HIS A 261 19.78 3.33 -14.60
C HIS A 261 19.63 3.40 -13.08
N ALA A 262 18.79 4.33 -12.62
CA ALA A 262 18.37 4.40 -11.22
C ALA A 262 17.74 3.07 -10.77
N SER A 263 18.04 2.64 -9.53
CA SER A 263 17.45 1.43 -8.94
C SER A 263 15.93 1.44 -8.95
N TYR A 264 15.32 2.62 -8.78
CA TYR A 264 13.89 2.84 -8.90
C TYR A 264 13.61 4.08 -9.76
N GLY A 265 13.38 3.88 -11.06
CA GLY A 265 13.20 4.98 -12.01
C GLY A 265 11.96 5.85 -11.78
N ASP A 266 10.96 5.33 -11.07
CA ASP A 266 9.68 6.00 -10.78
C ASP A 266 9.67 6.73 -9.43
N ALA A 267 10.73 6.61 -8.61
CA ALA A 267 10.78 7.20 -7.28
C ALA A 267 10.60 8.72 -7.29
N ALA A 268 11.18 9.43 -8.27
CA ALA A 268 11.04 10.88 -8.39
C ALA A 268 9.59 11.31 -8.67
N ALA A 269 8.82 10.52 -9.43
CA ALA A 269 7.42 10.81 -9.71
C ALA A 269 6.53 10.61 -8.47
N VAL A 270 6.89 9.66 -7.59
CA VAL A 270 6.12 9.32 -6.39
C VAL A 270 6.43 10.24 -5.22
N PHE A 271 7.71 10.45 -4.93
CA PHE A 271 8.16 11.24 -3.76
C PHE A 271 8.33 12.73 -4.07
N GLY A 272 8.24 13.10 -5.35
CA GLY A 272 8.50 14.44 -5.85
C GLY A 272 9.97 14.61 -6.27
N GLU A 273 10.14 15.28 -7.39
CA GLU A 273 11.45 15.59 -7.97
C GLU A 273 12.27 16.46 -7.00
N GLY A 274 13.52 16.05 -6.73
CA GLY A 274 14.39 16.72 -5.77
C GLY A 274 14.04 16.50 -4.29
N SER A 275 13.11 15.59 -3.96
CA SER A 275 12.88 15.19 -2.57
C SER A 275 14.07 14.42 -2.01
N ALA A 276 14.31 14.53 -0.70
CA ALA A 276 15.37 13.78 -0.02
C ALA A 276 15.19 12.26 -0.16
N ILE A 277 13.94 11.79 -0.21
CA ILE A 277 13.59 10.37 -0.39
C ILE A 277 13.95 9.92 -1.82
N ALA A 278 13.51 10.66 -2.84
CA ALA A 278 13.85 10.35 -4.23
C ALA A 278 15.36 10.39 -4.47
N ALA A 279 16.06 11.37 -3.89
CA ALA A 279 17.51 11.47 -3.99
C ALA A 279 18.24 10.30 -3.31
N ALA A 280 17.80 9.89 -2.11
CA ALA A 280 18.38 8.76 -1.40
C ALA A 280 18.14 7.44 -2.15
N LEU A 281 16.96 7.22 -2.72
CA LEU A 281 16.65 6.05 -3.54
C LEU A 281 17.42 6.06 -4.87
N ALA A 282 17.57 7.22 -5.51
CA ALA A 282 18.37 7.39 -6.72
C ALA A 282 19.88 7.20 -6.46
N SER A 283 20.35 7.47 -5.24
CA SER A 283 21.75 7.24 -4.85
C SER A 283 22.10 5.77 -4.56
N ARG A 284 21.12 4.85 -4.61
CA ARG A 284 21.39 3.42 -4.55
C ARG A 284 22.10 2.99 -5.83
N SER A 285 23.32 2.53 -5.68
CA SER A 285 24.12 2.02 -6.79
C SER A 285 24.71 0.66 -6.43
N ILE A 286 25.11 -0.12 -7.43
CA ILE A 286 25.95 -1.30 -7.28
C ILE A 286 27.16 -1.12 -8.17
N ASP A 287 28.33 -1.47 -7.64
CA ASP A 287 29.55 -1.50 -8.41
C ASP A 287 29.61 -2.78 -9.26
N TRP A 288 29.24 -2.64 -10.53
CA TRP A 288 29.15 -3.73 -11.49
C TRP A 288 30.48 -3.99 -12.21
N ASN A 289 31.54 -4.29 -11.46
CA ASN A 289 32.85 -4.58 -12.04
C ASN A 289 32.84 -5.79 -12.99
N GLU A 290 33.84 -5.86 -13.88
CA GLU A 290 33.98 -7.00 -14.80
C GLU A 290 34.17 -8.34 -14.06
N SER A 291 34.81 -8.28 -12.89
CA SER A 291 34.95 -9.40 -11.95
C SER A 291 34.44 -9.00 -10.56
N LEU A 292 33.62 -9.86 -9.96
CA LEU A 292 33.14 -9.73 -8.58
C LEU A 292 33.70 -10.89 -7.75
N LEU A 293 34.11 -10.59 -6.52
CA LEU A 293 34.72 -11.55 -5.61
C LEU A 293 33.78 -11.82 -4.46
N PHE A 294 33.70 -13.06 -4.01
CA PHE A 294 32.84 -13.46 -2.88
C PHE A 294 33.61 -14.34 -1.89
N ASP A 295 33.51 -13.99 -0.61
CA ASP A 295 33.93 -14.86 0.49
C ASP A 295 32.83 -15.90 0.74
N VAL A 296 33.19 -17.18 0.66
CA VAL A 296 32.24 -18.29 0.72
C VAL A 296 32.18 -18.85 2.13
N ASN A 297 30.99 -19.18 2.61
CA ASN A 297 30.82 -19.88 3.89
C ASN A 297 31.38 -21.32 3.83
N ASP A 298 31.63 -21.92 4.99
CA ASP A 298 32.22 -23.26 5.08
C ASP A 298 31.39 -24.34 4.36
N GLU A 299 30.07 -24.16 4.31
CA GLU A 299 29.11 -25.06 3.66
C GLU A 299 29.04 -24.88 2.13
N ARG A 300 29.69 -23.86 1.56
CA ARG A 300 29.67 -23.54 0.12
C ARG A 300 28.26 -23.34 -0.44
N THR A 301 27.39 -22.75 0.38
CA THR A 301 25.99 -22.43 0.07
C THR A 301 25.75 -20.93 -0.09
N ARG A 302 26.62 -20.08 0.47
CA ARG A 302 26.47 -18.62 0.44
C ARG A 302 27.82 -17.92 0.26
N GLY A 303 27.85 -16.90 -0.59
CA GLY A 303 29.00 -16.03 -0.82
C GLY A 303 28.66 -14.56 -0.61
N GLU A 304 29.47 -13.84 0.16
CA GLU A 304 29.29 -12.39 0.40
C GLU A 304 30.30 -11.57 -0.38
N GLN A 305 29.86 -10.49 -1.05
CA GLN A 305 30.73 -9.71 -1.92
C GLN A 305 31.88 -9.06 -1.15
N ARG A 306 33.07 -9.26 -1.71
CA ARG A 306 34.33 -8.68 -1.30
C ARG A 306 34.84 -7.74 -2.38
N PHE A 307 35.41 -6.61 -1.96
CA PHE A 307 35.95 -5.57 -2.86
C PHE A 307 37.48 -5.58 -2.96
N ALA A 308 38.14 -6.45 -2.20
CA ALA A 308 39.59 -6.59 -2.19
C ALA A 308 39.98 -7.98 -2.73
N PRO A 309 41.15 -8.10 -3.39
CA PRO A 309 41.72 -9.40 -3.77
C PRO A 309 41.78 -10.39 -2.60
N PHE A 310 41.73 -11.68 -2.92
CA PHE A 310 41.87 -12.75 -1.95
C PHE A 310 43.30 -12.77 -1.37
N ASP A 311 43.40 -13.08 -0.09
CA ASP A 311 44.63 -13.10 0.71
C ASP A 311 44.91 -14.46 1.37
N LEU A 312 43.96 -15.39 1.30
CA LEU A 312 44.02 -16.67 1.98
C LEU A 312 44.82 -17.71 1.17
N SER A 313 45.64 -18.50 1.88
CA SER A 313 46.31 -19.70 1.35
C SER A 313 45.47 -20.98 1.50
N SER A 314 44.28 -20.90 2.10
CA SER A 314 43.36 -22.02 2.31
C SER A 314 41.91 -21.54 2.38
N GLY A 315 40.98 -22.28 1.77
CA GLY A 315 39.56 -21.95 1.71
C GLY A 315 39.01 -21.97 0.27
N TYR A 316 37.71 -21.73 0.12
CA TYR A 316 37.04 -21.59 -1.18
C TYR A 316 36.67 -20.13 -1.44
N ALA A 317 36.80 -19.72 -2.69
CA ALA A 317 36.45 -18.40 -3.17
C ALA A 317 35.52 -18.53 -4.37
N TRP A 318 34.50 -17.66 -4.46
CA TRP A 318 33.68 -17.55 -5.68
C TRP A 318 34.04 -16.28 -6.43
N ILE A 319 34.18 -16.42 -7.75
CA ILE A 319 34.52 -15.36 -8.69
C ILE A 319 33.43 -15.30 -9.74
N ALA A 320 32.74 -14.17 -9.84
CA ALA A 320 31.74 -13.94 -10.86
C ALA A 320 32.33 -13.04 -11.94
N CYS A 321 32.31 -13.46 -13.21
CA CYS A 321 32.83 -12.67 -14.33
C CYS A 321 31.81 -12.50 -15.44
N ARG A 322 31.83 -11.34 -16.10
CA ARG A 322 30.97 -11.07 -17.26
C ARG A 322 31.37 -11.94 -18.46
N ALA A 323 30.42 -12.22 -19.34
CA ALA A 323 30.66 -12.95 -20.59
C ALA A 323 31.74 -12.23 -21.44
N GLY A 324 32.89 -12.89 -21.66
CA GLY A 324 34.01 -12.33 -22.43
C GLY A 324 35.41 -12.65 -21.85
N MET A 325 35.52 -12.99 -20.56
CA MET A 325 36.79 -13.45 -19.96
C MET A 325 36.94 -14.98 -20.07
N THR A 326 37.62 -15.45 -21.12
CA THR A 326 37.84 -16.89 -21.40
C THR A 326 38.91 -17.56 -20.54
N SER A 327 39.68 -16.81 -19.75
CA SER A 327 40.84 -17.33 -19.00
C SER A 327 40.48 -17.95 -17.64
N LEU A 328 39.29 -17.67 -17.10
CA LEU A 328 38.79 -18.25 -15.84
C LEU A 328 38.03 -19.56 -16.04
N ASP A 329 37.84 -20.01 -17.29
CA ASP A 329 37.21 -21.29 -17.63
C ASP A 329 37.97 -22.51 -17.09
N GLN A 330 39.21 -22.32 -16.64
CA GLN A 330 40.02 -23.35 -15.99
C GLN A 330 39.65 -23.57 -14.51
N LEU A 331 38.86 -22.68 -13.91
CA LEU A 331 38.30 -22.84 -12.56
C LEU A 331 36.99 -23.64 -12.59
N HIS A 332 36.55 -24.16 -11.44
CA HIS A 332 35.33 -24.96 -11.38
C HIS A 332 34.09 -24.10 -11.61
N PHE A 333 33.46 -24.22 -12.77
CA PHE A 333 32.23 -23.50 -13.08
C PHE A 333 31.05 -24.03 -12.24
N ILE A 334 30.36 -23.12 -11.53
CA ILE A 334 29.22 -23.47 -10.66
C ILE A 334 27.87 -23.12 -11.33
N GLY A 335 27.85 -22.09 -12.18
CA GLY A 335 26.63 -21.65 -12.87
C GLY A 335 26.69 -20.19 -13.30
N SER A 336 25.56 -19.65 -13.78
CA SER A 336 25.44 -18.26 -14.22
C SER A 336 24.27 -17.57 -13.54
N VAL A 337 24.40 -16.27 -13.24
CA VAL A 337 23.34 -15.44 -12.66
C VAL A 337 23.56 -13.96 -13.04
N ALA A 338 22.48 -13.25 -13.40
CA ALA A 338 22.49 -11.80 -13.68
C ALA A 338 23.62 -11.30 -14.61
N GLY A 339 23.87 -12.00 -15.72
CA GLY A 339 24.93 -11.67 -16.68
C GLY A 339 26.35 -12.08 -16.27
N TYR A 340 26.51 -12.71 -15.11
CA TYR A 340 27.79 -13.22 -14.63
C TYR A 340 27.86 -14.75 -14.70
N ARG A 341 29.05 -15.27 -15.03
CA ARG A 341 29.44 -16.67 -14.88
C ARG A 341 30.22 -16.82 -13.57
N LEU A 342 29.78 -17.70 -12.68
CA LEU A 342 30.40 -17.94 -11.39
C LEU A 342 31.31 -19.17 -11.43
N PHE A 343 32.51 -18.98 -10.91
CA PHE A 343 33.55 -19.98 -10.78
C PHE A 343 33.96 -20.12 -9.33
N GLU A 344 34.30 -21.33 -8.93
CA GLU A 344 34.90 -21.64 -7.65
C GLU A 344 36.40 -21.87 -7.80
N ALA A 345 37.16 -21.24 -6.91
CA ALA A 345 38.58 -21.49 -6.73
C ALA A 345 38.82 -22.08 -5.34
N SER A 346 39.52 -23.21 -5.28
CA SER A 346 40.15 -23.68 -4.05
C SER A 346 41.47 -22.94 -3.88
N LEU A 347 41.60 -22.13 -2.84
CA LEU A 347 42.83 -21.37 -2.58
C LEU A 347 43.98 -22.27 -2.10
N ALA A 348 43.70 -23.54 -1.78
CA ALA A 348 44.72 -24.56 -1.52
C ALA A 348 45.36 -25.12 -2.80
N ASP A 349 44.70 -24.96 -3.96
CA ASP A 349 45.23 -25.41 -5.25
C ASP A 349 46.17 -24.35 -5.85
N GLU A 350 47.38 -24.77 -6.20
CA GLU A 350 48.42 -23.92 -6.80
C GLU A 350 48.04 -23.45 -8.21
N THR A 351 47.28 -24.26 -8.95
CA THR A 351 46.78 -23.91 -10.28
C THR A 351 45.78 -22.77 -10.19
N ALA A 352 44.79 -22.92 -9.30
CA ALA A 352 43.80 -21.87 -9.01
C ALA A 352 44.46 -20.58 -8.51
N ARG A 353 45.46 -20.66 -7.62
CA ARG A 353 46.21 -19.47 -7.15
C ARG A 353 46.98 -18.77 -8.26
N THR A 354 47.59 -19.53 -9.19
CA THR A 354 48.31 -18.96 -10.34
C THR A 354 47.34 -18.24 -11.28
N ILE A 355 46.17 -18.83 -11.55
CA ILE A 355 45.10 -18.21 -12.34
C ILE A 355 44.64 -16.90 -11.68
N LEU A 356 44.31 -16.92 -10.39
CA LEU A 356 43.89 -15.73 -9.64
C LEU A 356 44.98 -14.65 -9.58
N GLY A 357 46.25 -15.05 -9.41
CA GLY A 357 47.40 -14.16 -9.40
C GLY A 357 47.63 -13.46 -10.74
N ASN A 358 47.52 -14.20 -11.86
CA ASN A 358 47.64 -13.64 -13.22
C ASN A 358 46.57 -12.59 -13.54
N HIS A 359 45.42 -12.67 -12.86
CA HIS A 359 44.31 -11.72 -12.98
C HIS A 359 44.32 -10.62 -11.91
N GLY A 360 45.34 -10.55 -11.05
CA GLY A 360 45.41 -9.56 -9.97
C GLY A 360 44.33 -9.73 -8.89
N LEU A 361 43.67 -10.90 -8.85
CA LEU A 361 42.61 -11.25 -7.90
C LEU A 361 43.16 -11.88 -6.62
N LEU A 362 44.48 -12.08 -6.53
CA LEU A 362 45.21 -12.56 -5.37
C LEU A 362 46.25 -11.51 -4.95
N ALA A 363 46.26 -11.09 -3.69
CA ALA A 363 47.19 -10.08 -3.19
C ALA A 363 48.61 -10.66 -3.01
N ALA A 364 49.64 -9.93 -3.46
CA ALA A 364 51.05 -10.29 -3.24
C ALA A 364 51.55 -9.74 -1.89
N GLY A 365 51.49 -10.53 -0.82
CA GLY A 365 52.26 -10.37 0.42
C GLY A 365 51.92 -9.23 1.41
N ASP A 366 51.87 -9.60 2.70
CA ASP A 366 51.77 -8.86 3.98
C ASP A 366 50.67 -7.79 4.16
N ARG A 367 49.55 -8.20 4.77
CA ARG A 367 48.50 -7.31 5.28
C ARG A 367 48.32 -7.40 6.80
N SER A 368 47.82 -6.29 7.35
CA SER A 368 47.41 -6.16 8.74
C SER A 368 45.97 -6.64 8.91
N PHE A 369 45.72 -7.50 9.87
CA PHE A 369 44.46 -8.13 10.28
C PHE A 369 43.76 -7.29 11.35
N VAL A 370 42.44 -7.47 11.50
CA VAL A 370 41.63 -6.73 12.48
C VAL A 370 41.05 -7.71 13.49
N ALA A 371 41.52 -7.67 14.73
CA ALA A 371 40.94 -8.35 15.88
C ALA A 371 39.76 -7.50 16.39
N ARG A 372 38.53 -8.00 16.23
CA ARG A 372 37.29 -7.28 16.58
C ARG A 372 36.79 -7.70 17.96
N HIS A 373 35.92 -6.89 18.57
CA HIS A 373 35.17 -7.31 19.74
C HIS A 373 34.42 -8.63 19.44
N PRO A 374 34.37 -9.63 20.35
CA PRO A 374 33.81 -10.96 20.06
C PRO A 374 32.38 -10.92 19.48
N ILE A 375 31.53 -10.04 20.00
CA ILE A 375 30.17 -9.84 19.49
C ILE A 375 30.17 -9.31 18.04
N ASP A 376 31.13 -8.47 17.66
CA ASP A 376 31.26 -7.95 16.30
C ASP A 376 31.89 -8.98 15.36
N ALA A 377 32.76 -9.85 15.89
CA ALA A 377 33.30 -10.98 15.15
C ALA A 377 32.20 -11.99 14.76
N ILE A 378 31.16 -12.11 15.59
CA ILE A 378 30.02 -13.02 15.39
C ILE A 378 28.93 -12.38 14.51
N ILE A 379 28.62 -11.09 14.72
CA ILE A 379 27.39 -10.47 14.19
C ILE A 379 27.67 -9.40 13.11
N ALA A 380 28.93 -8.93 12.96
CA ALA A 380 29.26 -7.88 11.99
C ALA A 380 30.13 -8.42 10.82
N PRO A 381 30.00 -7.87 9.60
CA PRO A 381 30.83 -8.24 8.46
C PRO A 381 32.33 -8.01 8.73
N GLN A 382 33.21 -8.77 8.06
CA GLN A 382 34.66 -8.56 8.16
C GLN A 382 35.02 -7.10 7.79
N GLY A 383 35.83 -6.44 8.64
CA GLY A 383 36.19 -5.02 8.50
C GLY A 383 35.19 -4.02 9.11
N VAL A 384 34.11 -4.47 9.74
CA VAL A 384 33.15 -3.61 10.44
C VAL A 384 33.35 -3.68 11.95
N VAL A 385 33.35 -2.53 12.61
CA VAL A 385 33.40 -2.38 14.08
C VAL A 385 32.21 -1.54 14.52
N ARG A 386 31.64 -1.80 15.70
CA ARG A 386 30.53 -0.99 16.20
C ARG A 386 31.04 0.33 16.80
N PRO A 387 30.20 1.39 16.82
CA PRO A 387 30.55 2.63 17.48
C PRO A 387 30.98 2.37 18.93
N ASP A 388 32.10 2.98 19.31
CA ASP A 388 32.64 2.94 20.67
C ASP A 388 33.10 1.55 21.18
N ARG A 389 33.10 0.51 20.31
CA ARG A 389 33.64 -0.82 20.65
C ARG A 389 35.14 -0.91 20.30
N PRO A 390 35.95 -1.53 21.17
CA PRO A 390 37.38 -1.67 20.92
C PRO A 390 37.66 -2.73 19.85
N PHE A 391 38.61 -2.42 18.96
CA PHE A 391 39.20 -3.37 18.01
C PHE A 391 40.71 -3.14 17.93
N THR A 392 41.45 -4.12 17.45
CA THR A 392 42.91 -4.04 17.31
C THR A 392 43.31 -4.42 15.90
N ILE A 393 44.28 -3.72 15.32
CA ILE A 393 44.91 -4.11 14.06
C ILE A 393 46.22 -4.83 14.39
N TYR A 394 46.46 -6.02 13.84
CA TYR A 394 47.66 -6.81 14.08
C TYR A 394 48.26 -7.35 12.78
N ARG A 395 49.56 -7.63 12.73
CA ARG A 395 50.19 -8.27 11.57
C ARG A 395 50.57 -9.71 11.91
N LEU A 396 50.17 -10.65 11.04
CA LEU A 396 50.60 -12.04 11.13
C LEU A 396 51.99 -12.16 10.49
N GLY A 397 53.01 -12.11 11.33
CA GLY A 397 54.39 -12.45 11.02
C GLY A 397 55.11 -12.75 12.34
N PRO A 398 56.26 -13.44 12.35
CA PRO A 398 57.08 -13.57 13.54
C PRO A 398 58.06 -12.37 13.62
N PRO A 399 57.96 -11.47 14.63
CA PRO A 399 57.03 -11.47 15.77
C PRO A 399 55.66 -10.84 15.45
N ILE A 400 54.59 -11.33 16.11
CA ILE A 400 53.22 -10.82 15.92
C ILE A 400 53.20 -9.39 16.46
N ASP A 401 53.09 -8.41 15.57
CA ASP A 401 52.94 -7.01 15.92
C ASP A 401 51.46 -6.71 16.19
N VAL A 402 51.10 -6.59 17.47
CA VAL A 402 49.74 -6.28 17.93
C VAL A 402 49.67 -4.79 18.22
N GLY A 403 48.94 -4.02 17.41
CA GLY A 403 48.74 -2.59 17.64
C GLY A 403 47.90 -2.29 18.90
N GLU A 404 47.86 -1.02 19.32
CA GLU A 404 47.01 -0.62 20.44
C GLU A 404 45.51 -0.74 20.11
N PRO A 405 44.63 -1.07 21.08
CA PRO A 405 43.18 -1.08 20.88
C PRO A 405 42.64 0.30 20.48
N GLN A 406 41.93 0.37 19.35
CA GLN A 406 41.33 1.57 18.79
C GLN A 406 39.81 1.55 18.96
N ARG A 407 39.16 2.73 18.89
CA ARG A 407 37.71 2.89 18.85
C ARG A 407 37.36 3.90 17.76
N LEU A 408 36.29 3.63 17.01
CA LEU A 408 35.77 4.55 16.00
C LEU A 408 34.40 5.08 16.44
N ARG A 409 34.12 6.34 16.10
CA ARG A 409 32.78 6.92 16.16
C ARG A 409 32.04 6.64 14.85
N ASN A 410 30.71 6.73 14.90
CA ASN A 410 29.84 6.48 13.75
C ASN A 410 30.30 7.29 12.51
N ALA A 411 30.43 6.61 11.36
CA ALA A 411 30.92 7.14 10.08
C ALA A 411 32.42 7.55 10.00
N GLU A 412 33.26 7.23 11.00
CA GLU A 412 34.72 7.36 10.88
C GLU A 412 35.35 6.19 10.11
N GLN A 413 36.40 6.48 9.34
CA GLN A 413 37.23 5.49 8.63
C GLN A 413 38.69 5.62 9.06
N VAL A 414 39.41 4.49 9.11
CA VAL A 414 40.87 4.49 9.35
C VAL A 414 41.60 4.78 8.03
N SER A 415 42.35 5.87 7.98
CA SER A 415 43.13 6.27 6.80
C SER A 415 44.36 5.37 6.58
N GLY A 416 44.56 4.90 5.34
CA GLY A 416 45.81 4.26 4.89
C GLY A 416 45.99 2.77 5.20
N GLN A 417 44.98 2.08 5.73
CA GLN A 417 44.99 0.64 6.06
C GLN A 417 43.64 -0.01 5.70
N PRO A 418 43.50 -1.36 5.62
CA PRO A 418 42.33 -1.95 4.97
C PRO A 418 41.04 -1.54 5.69
N ARG A 419 40.21 -0.78 4.93
CA ARG A 419 38.88 -0.22 5.20
C ARG A 419 38.13 -0.74 6.45
N VAL A 420 38.62 -0.44 7.66
CA VAL A 420 37.85 -0.59 8.90
C VAL A 420 36.81 0.54 8.94
N ARG A 421 35.53 0.17 9.00
CA ARG A 421 34.40 1.12 9.01
C ARG A 421 33.51 0.91 10.22
N CYS A 422 32.92 2.00 10.72
CA CYS A 422 32.07 2.01 11.88
C CYS A 422 30.57 1.98 11.50
N GLU A 423 29.82 0.93 11.88
CA GLU A 423 28.39 0.76 11.54
C GLU A 423 27.54 0.30 12.75
N GLY A 424 26.33 0.86 12.91
CA GLY A 424 25.39 0.52 13.98
C GLY A 424 24.79 -0.89 13.86
N ALA A 425 24.40 -1.50 15.00
CA ALA A 425 23.89 -2.87 15.06
C ALA A 425 22.64 -3.09 14.18
N GLN A 426 22.65 -4.20 13.45
CA GLN A 426 21.49 -4.71 12.72
C GLN A 426 21.17 -6.09 13.29
N GLU A 427 19.90 -6.31 13.61
CA GLU A 427 19.42 -7.62 14.07
C GLU A 427 19.42 -8.59 12.87
N PRO A 428 19.90 -9.83 13.02
CA PRO A 428 19.74 -10.84 11.99
C PRO A 428 18.28 -11.30 11.97
N ASP A 429 17.60 -11.13 10.84
CA ASP A 429 16.32 -11.79 10.61
C ASP A 429 16.54 -13.25 10.19
N ASP A 430 15.94 -14.16 10.96
CA ASP A 430 15.92 -15.60 10.74
C ASP A 430 14.68 -15.99 9.90
N ILE A 431 14.90 -16.94 8.97
CA ILE A 431 13.95 -17.73 8.14
C ILE A 431 13.47 -17.09 6.80
N PRO A 432 13.62 -17.78 5.64
CA PRO A 432 13.36 -17.24 4.30
C PRO A 432 11.90 -17.32 3.81
N ILE A 433 10.97 -17.90 4.58
CA ILE A 433 9.56 -18.06 4.19
C ILE A 433 8.63 -17.79 5.39
N SER A 434 7.68 -16.87 5.22
CA SER A 434 6.61 -16.59 6.18
C SER A 434 5.29 -17.21 5.71
N LEU A 435 4.62 -17.94 6.61
CA LEU A 435 3.31 -18.56 6.40
C LEU A 435 2.28 -17.82 7.25
N SER A 436 1.23 -17.29 6.61
CA SER A 436 0.13 -16.63 7.33
C SER A 436 -1.24 -17.10 6.79
N LEU A 437 -2.16 -17.39 7.71
CA LEU A 437 -3.55 -17.70 7.39
C LEU A 437 -4.39 -16.43 7.63
N LEU A 438 -5.07 -15.93 6.60
CA LEU A 438 -5.72 -14.61 6.62
C LEU A 438 -6.80 -14.48 7.72
N GLU A 439 -7.44 -15.59 8.09
CA GLU A 439 -8.42 -15.68 9.19
C GLU A 439 -8.00 -16.73 10.22
N ARG A 440 -6.76 -16.64 10.74
CA ARG A 440 -6.23 -17.64 11.69
C ARG A 440 -7.16 -17.88 12.88
N ASP A 441 -7.67 -16.82 13.50
CA ASP A 441 -8.53 -16.92 14.68
C ASP A 441 -9.97 -17.35 14.34
N GLY A 442 -10.36 -17.18 13.07
CA GLY A 442 -11.64 -17.63 12.49
C GLY A 442 -11.54 -18.92 11.68
N ALA A 443 -10.41 -19.64 11.76
CA ALA A 443 -10.07 -20.71 10.81
C ALA A 443 -11.09 -21.85 10.79
N PHE A 444 -11.74 -22.15 11.92
CA PHE A 444 -12.85 -23.11 11.98
C PHE A 444 -13.97 -22.70 11.03
N SER A 445 -14.47 -21.47 11.16
CA SER A 445 -15.55 -20.93 10.32
C SER A 445 -15.09 -20.80 8.87
N ALA A 446 -13.87 -20.32 8.63
CA ALA A 446 -13.31 -20.19 7.29
C ALA A 446 -13.20 -21.54 6.57
N LEU A 447 -12.84 -22.63 7.25
CA LEU A 447 -12.82 -23.97 6.65
C LEU A 447 -14.24 -24.42 6.31
N ILE A 448 -15.16 -24.29 7.26
CA ILE A 448 -16.57 -24.68 7.08
C ILE A 448 -17.25 -23.89 5.95
N GLU A 449 -16.89 -22.62 5.78
CA GLU A 449 -17.48 -21.73 4.77
C GLU A 449 -16.76 -21.77 3.42
N ARG A 450 -15.69 -22.57 3.28
CA ARG A 450 -14.83 -22.62 2.08
C ARG A 450 -14.21 -21.26 1.76
N ARG A 451 -13.57 -20.64 2.75
CA ARG A 451 -12.93 -19.30 2.67
C ARG A 451 -11.50 -19.28 3.20
N LEU A 452 -10.84 -20.43 3.34
CA LEU A 452 -9.44 -20.42 3.80
C LEU A 452 -8.56 -19.78 2.74
N GLN A 453 -7.66 -18.91 3.18
CA GLN A 453 -6.65 -18.29 2.34
C GLN A 453 -5.31 -18.31 3.06
N LEU A 454 -4.34 -18.98 2.46
CA LEU A 454 -2.98 -19.10 2.99
C LEU A 454 -2.05 -18.21 2.16
N ARG A 455 -1.40 -17.25 2.80
CA ARG A 455 -0.38 -16.39 2.19
C ARG A 455 1.00 -16.93 2.55
N LEU A 456 1.80 -17.15 1.51
CA LEU A 456 3.19 -17.56 1.59
C LEU A 456 4.05 -16.42 1.07
N GLU A 457 4.86 -15.84 1.95
CA GLU A 457 5.83 -14.82 1.59
C GLU A 457 7.22 -15.41 1.63
N SER A 458 8.08 -14.99 0.72
CA SER A 458 9.50 -15.31 0.78
C SER A 458 10.28 -14.10 0.33
N ALA A 459 11.45 -13.89 0.92
CA ALA A 459 12.42 -12.91 0.43
C ALA A 459 12.98 -13.31 -0.95
N HIS A 460 12.70 -14.52 -1.42
CA HIS A 460 13.27 -15.11 -2.63
C HIS A 460 12.16 -15.69 -3.51
N ALA A 461 12.23 -15.48 -4.83
CA ALA A 461 11.24 -16.01 -5.77
C ALA A 461 11.41 -17.52 -5.98
N LEU A 462 10.95 -18.35 -5.05
CA LEU A 462 11.09 -19.82 -5.09
C LEU A 462 10.08 -20.44 -6.05
N ARG A 463 10.52 -21.35 -6.92
CA ARG A 463 9.64 -22.06 -7.88
C ARG A 463 9.47 -23.53 -7.49
N ALA A 464 8.38 -24.16 -7.92
CA ALA A 464 8.09 -25.57 -7.67
C ALA A 464 8.11 -25.93 -6.17
N VAL A 465 7.42 -25.14 -5.35
CA VAL A 465 7.47 -25.24 -3.88
C VAL A 465 6.44 -26.24 -3.37
N PRO A 466 6.84 -27.34 -2.69
CA PRO A 466 5.90 -28.33 -2.19
C PRO A 466 5.13 -27.82 -0.97
N LEU A 467 3.80 -27.86 -1.02
CA LEU A 467 2.90 -27.56 0.09
C LEU A 467 2.13 -28.81 0.49
N THR A 468 2.13 -29.11 1.79
CA THR A 468 1.31 -30.16 2.41
C THR A 468 0.26 -29.52 3.31
N THR A 469 -0.98 -29.98 3.21
CA THR A 469 -2.09 -29.57 4.09
C THR A 469 -2.67 -30.78 4.80
N GLU A 470 -2.76 -30.74 6.12
CA GLU A 470 -3.25 -31.85 6.96
C GLU A 470 -4.38 -31.36 7.86
N LEU A 471 -5.47 -32.13 7.96
CA LEU A 471 -6.55 -31.89 8.92
C LEU A 471 -6.73 -33.10 9.83
N GLU A 472 -6.62 -32.84 11.11
CA GLU A 472 -6.84 -33.78 12.19
C GLU A 472 -8.13 -33.42 12.93
N ILE A 473 -8.99 -34.41 13.21
CA ILE A 473 -10.21 -34.23 14.00
C ILE A 473 -10.17 -35.25 15.12
N ASN A 474 -10.31 -34.78 16.37
CA ASN A 474 -10.26 -35.62 17.58
C ASN A 474 -9.04 -36.57 17.64
N GLY A 475 -7.85 -36.09 17.31
CA GLY A 475 -6.63 -36.91 17.38
C GLY A 475 -6.38 -37.81 16.15
N LYS A 476 -7.24 -37.76 15.13
CA LYS A 476 -7.17 -38.64 13.95
C LYS A 476 -7.01 -37.83 12.67
N LEU A 477 -5.97 -38.13 11.89
CA LEU A 477 -5.75 -37.54 10.57
C LEU A 477 -6.90 -37.95 9.63
N ILE A 478 -7.67 -36.96 9.18
CA ILE A 478 -8.83 -37.15 8.28
C ILE A 478 -8.46 -36.83 6.84
N VAL A 479 -7.64 -35.80 6.63
CA VAL A 479 -7.24 -35.31 5.30
C VAL A 479 -5.75 -35.05 5.28
N ARG A 480 -5.11 -35.44 4.18
CA ARG A 480 -3.76 -35.01 3.83
C ARG A 480 -3.71 -34.78 2.32
N ASN A 481 -3.45 -33.55 1.93
CA ASN A 481 -3.19 -33.19 0.53
C ASN A 481 -1.74 -32.75 0.39
N VAL A 482 -1.14 -33.11 -0.74
CA VAL A 482 0.21 -32.68 -1.12
C VAL A 482 0.09 -32.12 -2.53
N GLY A 483 0.71 -30.97 -2.77
CA GLY A 483 0.92 -30.49 -4.12
C GLY A 483 1.99 -29.41 -4.18
N GLU A 484 2.05 -28.72 -5.31
CA GLU A 484 3.18 -27.88 -5.67
C GLU A 484 2.70 -26.49 -6.07
N LEU A 485 3.40 -25.45 -5.59
CA LEU A 485 3.16 -24.06 -5.92
C LEU A 485 4.15 -23.63 -7.01
N ALA A 486 3.64 -22.96 -8.05
CA ALA A 486 4.45 -22.55 -9.19
C ALA A 486 5.57 -21.57 -8.80
N GLU A 487 5.27 -20.54 -8.00
CA GLU A 487 6.24 -19.52 -7.57
C GLU A 487 5.82 -18.89 -6.21
N LEU A 488 6.76 -18.35 -5.44
CA LEU A 488 6.55 -17.52 -4.24
C LEU A 488 7.00 -16.07 -4.50
N PRO A 489 6.38 -15.05 -3.86
CA PRO A 489 5.26 -15.13 -2.92
C PRO A 489 3.94 -15.45 -3.62
N VAL A 490 3.04 -16.18 -2.94
CA VAL A 490 1.74 -16.57 -3.49
C VAL A 490 0.69 -16.64 -2.40
N THR A 491 -0.56 -16.42 -2.79
CA THR A 491 -1.73 -16.70 -1.95
C THR A 491 -2.43 -17.92 -2.50
N VAL A 492 -2.53 -18.97 -1.69
CA VAL A 492 -3.35 -20.15 -1.95
C VAL A 492 -4.77 -19.83 -1.52
N ASP A 493 -5.66 -19.64 -2.49
CA ASP A 493 -7.06 -19.31 -2.25
C ASP A 493 -7.96 -20.55 -2.03
N GLN A 494 -9.24 -20.27 -1.76
CA GLN A 494 -10.28 -21.25 -1.46
C GLN A 494 -10.68 -22.18 -2.62
N HIS A 495 -10.25 -21.92 -3.84
CA HIS A 495 -10.50 -22.78 -5.00
C HIS A 495 -9.26 -23.60 -5.38
N SER A 496 -8.13 -23.36 -4.71
CA SER A 496 -6.92 -24.14 -4.93
C SER A 496 -7.20 -25.65 -4.77
N PRO A 497 -6.75 -26.48 -5.73
CA PRO A 497 -6.83 -27.94 -5.63
C PRO A 497 -6.25 -28.50 -4.32
N LEU A 498 -5.29 -27.77 -3.72
CA LEU A 498 -4.65 -28.10 -2.45
C LEU A 498 -5.64 -28.09 -1.27
N LEU A 499 -6.69 -27.28 -1.34
CA LEU A 499 -7.69 -27.15 -0.28
C LEU A 499 -8.97 -27.96 -0.57
N THR A 500 -9.21 -28.41 -1.80
CA THR A 500 -10.44 -29.13 -2.20
C THR A 500 -10.75 -30.32 -1.31
N GLY A 501 -9.73 -31.10 -0.91
CA GLY A 501 -9.91 -32.23 0.00
C GLY A 501 -10.44 -31.81 1.37
N LEU A 502 -10.08 -30.63 1.88
CA LEU A 502 -10.58 -30.10 3.15
C LEU A 502 -12.05 -29.69 3.08
N TYR A 503 -12.54 -29.36 1.88
CA TYR A 503 -13.89 -28.82 1.66
C TYR A 503 -14.97 -29.85 1.34
N ALA A 504 -14.63 -31.14 1.30
CA ALA A 504 -15.62 -32.17 1.06
C ALA A 504 -16.69 -32.17 2.17
N ASP A 505 -17.96 -32.31 1.78
CA ASP A 505 -19.09 -32.15 2.71
C ASP A 505 -19.06 -33.16 3.86
N GLY A 506 -18.59 -34.38 3.61
CA GLY A 506 -18.41 -35.40 4.64
C GLY A 506 -17.33 -35.07 5.69
N ILE A 507 -16.35 -34.23 5.34
CA ILE A 507 -15.29 -33.77 6.26
C ILE A 507 -15.80 -32.59 7.09
N ARG A 508 -16.42 -31.61 6.42
CA ARG A 508 -17.03 -30.46 7.08
C ARG A 508 -18.14 -30.87 8.05
N THR A 509 -18.95 -31.86 7.71
CA THR A 509 -19.98 -32.40 8.61
C THR A 509 -19.35 -33.00 9.87
N ARG A 510 -18.30 -33.82 9.73
CA ARG A 510 -17.56 -34.37 10.87
C ARG A 510 -16.90 -33.31 11.74
N LEU A 511 -16.34 -32.26 11.13
CA LEU A 511 -15.76 -31.13 11.88
C LEU A 511 -16.85 -30.33 12.59
N LEU A 512 -18.02 -30.13 11.99
CA LEU A 512 -19.17 -29.50 12.62
C LEU A 512 -19.67 -30.31 13.82
N GLU A 513 -19.74 -31.63 13.70
CA GLU A 513 -20.16 -32.53 14.79
C GLU A 513 -19.16 -32.57 15.95
N SER A 514 -17.86 -32.66 15.66
CA SER A 514 -16.80 -32.64 16.69
C SER A 514 -16.64 -31.27 17.34
N GLY A 515 -16.72 -30.20 16.55
CA GLY A 515 -16.48 -28.82 17.00
C GLY A 515 -15.00 -28.49 17.25
N VAL A 516 -14.07 -29.44 17.13
CA VAL A 516 -12.63 -29.26 17.36
C VAL A 516 -11.79 -30.03 16.32
N GLY A 517 -10.65 -29.48 15.92
CA GLY A 517 -9.68 -30.12 15.05
C GLY A 517 -8.36 -29.36 15.02
N THR A 518 -7.40 -29.83 14.24
CA THR A 518 -6.10 -29.18 14.05
C THR A 518 -5.80 -29.15 12.56
N LEU A 519 -5.55 -27.95 12.03
CA LEU A 519 -5.15 -27.74 10.64
C LEU A 519 -3.67 -27.43 10.59
N ARG A 520 -2.91 -28.15 9.77
CA ARG A 520 -1.47 -27.94 9.60
C ARG A 520 -1.14 -27.66 8.13
N PHE A 521 -0.36 -26.62 7.90
CA PHE A 521 0.24 -26.31 6.61
C PHE A 521 1.76 -26.42 6.71
N SER A 522 2.39 -27.12 5.77
CA SER A 522 3.84 -27.34 5.77
C SER A 522 4.42 -27.13 4.38
N VAL A 523 5.44 -26.28 4.28
CA VAL A 523 6.22 -26.05 3.06
C VAL A 523 7.52 -26.86 3.14
N GLY A 524 7.51 -28.06 2.57
CA GLY A 524 8.62 -29.01 2.71
C GLY A 524 9.06 -29.19 4.16
N ARG A 525 10.33 -28.87 4.45
CA ARG A 525 10.91 -28.79 5.82
C ARG A 525 11.24 -27.36 6.26
N LEU A 526 10.84 -26.36 5.46
CA LEU A 526 11.31 -24.98 5.59
C LEU A 526 10.46 -24.16 6.55
N ALA A 527 9.15 -24.35 6.51
CA ALA A 527 8.22 -23.65 7.39
C ALA A 527 6.96 -24.49 7.59
N SER A 528 6.37 -24.43 8.77
CA SER A 528 5.06 -24.99 9.04
C SER A 528 4.27 -24.08 9.98
N ILE A 529 2.95 -24.10 9.84
CA ILE A 529 2.03 -23.45 10.77
C ILE A 529 0.98 -24.46 11.19
N GLU A 530 0.75 -24.53 12.49
CA GLU A 530 -0.33 -25.29 13.09
C GLU A 530 -1.40 -24.33 13.61
N VAL A 531 -2.63 -24.58 13.20
CA VAL A 531 -3.79 -23.76 13.51
C VAL A 531 -4.82 -24.64 14.21
N PRO A 532 -5.05 -24.45 15.53
CA PRO A 532 -6.12 -25.14 16.22
C PRO A 532 -7.46 -24.67 15.66
N LEU A 533 -8.28 -25.61 15.21
CA LEU A 533 -9.65 -25.36 14.81
C LEU A 533 -10.54 -25.64 16.02
N ALA A 534 -11.14 -24.61 16.60
CA ALA A 534 -12.16 -24.79 17.59
C ALA A 534 -13.30 -23.85 17.28
N ARG A 535 -14.53 -24.24 17.65
CA ARG A 535 -15.60 -23.25 17.78
C ARG A 535 -15.11 -22.18 18.76
N PRO A 536 -15.14 -20.89 18.40
CA PRO A 536 -14.70 -19.84 19.30
C PRO A 536 -15.54 -19.93 20.58
N LYS A 537 -14.87 -19.88 21.74
CA LYS A 537 -15.57 -19.73 23.02
C LYS A 537 -16.24 -18.36 23.00
N GLY A 538 -17.55 -18.38 22.81
CA GLY A 538 -18.36 -17.17 22.74
C GLY A 538 -18.55 -16.52 24.10
N ALA A 539 -18.98 -15.26 24.07
CA ALA A 539 -19.60 -14.61 25.22
C ALA A 539 -20.98 -15.22 25.54
N VAL A 540 -21.55 -16.05 24.66
CA VAL A 540 -22.81 -16.78 24.87
C VAL A 540 -22.58 -18.28 24.77
N ASP A 541 -23.00 -19.01 25.79
CA ASP A 541 -23.12 -20.47 25.76
C ASP A 541 -24.52 -20.87 25.29
N TRP A 542 -24.59 -21.37 24.05
CA TRP A 542 -25.83 -21.88 23.45
C TRP A 542 -26.09 -23.36 23.75
N SER A 543 -25.21 -24.02 24.50
CA SER A 543 -25.41 -25.41 24.92
C SER A 543 -26.28 -25.53 26.18
N THR A 544 -26.43 -24.44 26.93
CA THR A 544 -27.29 -24.37 28.12
C THR A 544 -28.75 -24.08 27.74
N THR A 545 -29.69 -24.51 28.58
CA THR A 545 -31.13 -24.23 28.42
C THR A 545 -31.69 -23.67 29.73
N PRO A 546 -31.97 -22.36 29.82
CA PRO A 546 -31.80 -21.34 28.78
C PRO A 546 -30.32 -21.03 28.48
N PRO A 547 -30.00 -20.50 27.29
CA PRO A 547 -28.65 -20.07 26.95
C PRO A 547 -28.19 -18.96 27.89
N THR A 548 -26.89 -18.93 28.19
CA THR A 548 -26.31 -18.03 29.21
C THR A 548 -25.16 -17.20 28.68
N LEU A 549 -25.06 -15.94 29.10
CA LEU A 549 -23.89 -15.10 28.86
C LEU A 549 -22.76 -15.50 29.83
N ILE A 550 -21.55 -15.62 29.29
CA ILE A 550 -20.32 -15.93 30.04
C ILE A 550 -19.64 -14.59 30.37
N ASP A 551 -19.32 -14.38 31.66
CA ASP A 551 -18.51 -13.25 32.17
C ASP A 551 -18.93 -11.84 31.70
N ALA A 552 -20.24 -11.54 31.65
CA ALA A 552 -20.74 -10.22 31.23
C ALA A 552 -21.20 -9.34 32.42
N ASP A 553 -20.49 -8.23 32.64
CA ASP A 553 -20.92 -7.13 33.53
C ASP A 553 -21.97 -6.26 32.83
N GLY A 554 -23.19 -6.78 32.61
CA GLY A 554 -24.26 -6.00 31.99
C GLY A 554 -25.59 -6.73 31.83
N SER A 555 -26.68 -5.97 31.77
CA SER A 555 -28.00 -6.50 31.39
C SER A 555 -28.10 -6.64 29.87
N ALA A 556 -28.33 -7.86 29.41
CA ALA A 556 -28.62 -8.17 28.01
C ALA A 556 -29.89 -9.02 27.94
N SER A 557 -30.65 -8.86 26.85
CA SER A 557 -31.87 -9.62 26.60
C SER A 557 -31.75 -10.44 25.33
N MET A 558 -32.34 -11.63 25.35
CA MET A 558 -32.38 -12.48 24.16
C MET A 558 -33.33 -11.87 23.12
N ALA A 559 -32.87 -11.83 21.88
CA ALA A 559 -33.62 -11.36 20.73
C ALA A 559 -33.46 -12.33 19.55
N CYS A 560 -34.40 -12.31 18.62
CA CYS A 560 -34.32 -13.09 17.39
C CYS A 560 -34.70 -12.27 16.16
N ALA A 561 -34.17 -12.68 15.01
CA ALA A 561 -34.53 -12.13 13.71
C ALA A 561 -34.78 -13.27 12.71
N PRO A 562 -35.92 -13.27 11.99
CA PRO A 562 -36.17 -14.24 10.93
C PRO A 562 -35.40 -13.89 9.65
N ALA A 563 -35.15 -14.89 8.81
CA ALA A 563 -34.47 -14.73 7.51
C ALA A 563 -35.16 -13.73 6.57
N THR A 564 -36.48 -13.55 6.70
CA THR A 564 -37.28 -12.60 5.91
C THR A 564 -37.12 -11.15 6.35
N ALA A 565 -36.64 -10.90 7.56
CA ALA A 565 -36.35 -9.55 8.09
C ALA A 565 -35.09 -9.59 8.97
N PRO A 566 -33.92 -9.92 8.40
CA PRO A 566 -32.73 -10.31 9.16
C PRO A 566 -32.11 -9.14 9.95
N HIS A 567 -32.46 -7.89 9.64
CA HIS A 567 -32.07 -6.69 10.37
C HIS A 567 -32.96 -6.35 11.57
N ARG A 568 -34.12 -7.02 11.72
CA ARG A 568 -35.12 -6.72 12.75
C ARG A 568 -35.05 -7.72 13.89
N PHE A 569 -34.23 -7.41 14.90
CA PHE A 569 -34.14 -8.19 16.12
C PHE A 569 -35.23 -7.77 17.13
N VAL A 570 -36.13 -8.71 17.45
CA VAL A 570 -37.21 -8.54 18.43
C VAL A 570 -36.95 -9.41 19.67
N PRO A 571 -37.40 -9.02 20.88
CA PRO A 571 -37.22 -9.83 22.08
C PRO A 571 -37.77 -11.25 21.90
N ALA A 572 -36.99 -12.25 22.33
CA ALA A 572 -37.33 -13.65 22.21
C ALA A 572 -37.34 -14.31 23.60
N PRO A 573 -38.44 -14.96 24.02
CA PRO A 573 -38.51 -15.60 25.34
C PRO A 573 -37.84 -16.99 25.37
N ALA A 574 -37.71 -17.66 24.21
CA ALA A 574 -37.13 -19.00 24.09
C ALA A 574 -36.50 -19.20 22.70
N VAL A 575 -35.56 -20.15 22.61
CA VAL A 575 -34.98 -20.60 21.34
C VAL A 575 -35.86 -21.71 20.77
N VAL A 576 -36.48 -21.45 19.62
CA VAL A 576 -37.38 -22.40 18.93
C VAL A 576 -36.89 -22.62 17.50
N ARG A 577 -36.83 -23.89 17.07
CA ARG A 577 -36.49 -24.21 15.68
C ARG A 577 -37.65 -23.78 14.77
N PRO A 578 -37.40 -23.02 13.69
CA PRO A 578 -38.46 -22.59 12.79
C PRO A 578 -39.04 -23.76 11.98
N GLU A 579 -40.35 -23.71 11.73
CA GLU A 579 -41.04 -24.67 10.86
C GLU A 579 -40.67 -24.48 9.38
N SER A 580 -40.41 -23.25 8.97
CA SER A 580 -39.95 -22.87 7.62
C SER A 580 -38.94 -21.72 7.70
N GLY A 581 -37.94 -21.74 6.81
CA GLY A 581 -36.90 -20.72 6.73
C GLY A 581 -35.83 -20.85 7.81
N ALA A 582 -35.28 -19.72 8.25
CA ALA A 582 -34.25 -19.67 9.28
C ALA A 582 -34.46 -18.51 10.26
N VAL A 583 -34.01 -18.68 11.50
CA VAL A 583 -34.09 -17.68 12.56
C VAL A 583 -32.76 -17.61 13.29
N GLY A 584 -32.19 -16.40 13.38
CA GLY A 584 -31.00 -16.11 14.18
C GLY A 584 -31.40 -15.64 15.59
N TYR A 585 -30.78 -16.21 16.62
CA TYR A 585 -30.97 -15.87 18.03
C TYR A 585 -29.70 -15.24 18.60
N VAL A 586 -29.82 -14.13 19.31
CA VAL A 586 -28.69 -13.34 19.83
C VAL A 586 -29.02 -12.76 21.21
N PHE A 587 -28.00 -12.41 22.00
CA PHE A 587 -28.18 -11.53 23.15
C PHE A 587 -27.83 -10.09 22.76
N ARG A 588 -28.71 -9.15 23.07
CA ARG A 588 -28.56 -7.73 22.77
C ARG A 588 -28.31 -6.95 24.05
N PHE A 589 -27.24 -6.16 24.07
CA PHE A 589 -26.92 -5.25 25.17
C PHE A 589 -27.73 -3.95 25.07
N GLY A 590 -27.82 -3.21 26.18
CA GLY A 590 -28.54 -1.94 26.25
C GLY A 590 -28.03 -0.85 25.29
N ASP A 591 -26.77 -0.95 24.85
CA ASP A 591 -26.13 -0.05 23.87
C ASP A 591 -26.37 -0.45 22.41
N GLY A 592 -27.14 -1.53 22.16
CA GLY A 592 -27.46 -2.02 20.82
C GLY A 592 -26.44 -2.99 20.22
N ARG A 593 -25.32 -3.28 20.90
CA ARG A 593 -24.38 -4.31 20.45
C ARG A 593 -24.96 -5.71 20.65
N PHE A 594 -24.49 -6.64 19.83
CA PHE A 594 -24.81 -8.06 19.91
C PHE A 594 -23.68 -8.83 20.58
N ALA A 595 -24.03 -9.78 21.45
CA ALA A 595 -23.10 -10.75 21.96
C ALA A 595 -22.82 -11.82 20.91
N ASP A 596 -21.55 -12.17 20.74
CA ASP A 596 -21.11 -13.21 19.82
C ASP A 596 -20.89 -14.56 20.56
N PRO A 597 -21.16 -15.71 19.90
CA PRO A 597 -21.76 -15.84 18.59
C PRO A 597 -23.29 -15.73 18.64
N MET A 598 -23.91 -15.37 17.52
CA MET A 598 -25.34 -15.60 17.27
C MET A 598 -25.58 -17.10 17.01
N ASN A 599 -26.72 -17.66 17.40
CA ASN A 599 -27.10 -19.04 17.05
C ASN A 599 -28.12 -19.07 15.90
N LEU A 600 -27.82 -19.78 14.82
CA LEU A 600 -28.68 -19.87 13.65
C LEU A 600 -29.35 -21.25 13.55
N LEU A 601 -30.68 -21.24 13.56
CA LEU A 601 -31.50 -22.42 13.33
C LEU A 601 -32.23 -22.31 11.99
N ALA A 602 -32.09 -23.33 11.15
CA ALA A 602 -32.85 -23.47 9.91
C ALA A 602 -33.82 -24.66 10.00
N SER A 603 -34.90 -24.58 9.23
CA SER A 603 -35.81 -25.71 9.04
C SER A 603 -35.09 -26.87 8.34
N PRO A 604 -35.47 -28.13 8.62
CA PRO A 604 -34.85 -29.30 7.99
C PRO A 604 -35.10 -29.36 6.47
N SER A 605 -36.18 -28.74 6.00
CA SER A 605 -36.52 -28.53 4.59
C SER A 605 -36.84 -27.05 4.36
N PHE A 606 -36.43 -26.50 3.22
CA PHE A 606 -36.67 -25.10 2.86
C PHE A 606 -36.76 -24.92 1.34
N ASN A 607 -37.47 -23.89 0.90
CA ASN A 607 -37.44 -23.39 -0.47
C ASN A 607 -36.46 -22.20 -0.58
N LEU A 608 -35.96 -21.93 -1.79
CA LEU A 608 -35.07 -20.78 -2.02
C LEU A 608 -35.72 -19.42 -1.69
N GLY A 609 -37.06 -19.36 -1.75
CA GLY A 609 -37.84 -18.17 -1.38
C GLY A 609 -37.92 -17.93 0.13
N ASP A 610 -37.74 -18.96 0.97
CA ASP A 610 -37.87 -18.87 2.43
C ASP A 610 -36.75 -18.02 3.07
N PHE A 611 -35.71 -17.73 2.30
CA PHE A 611 -34.57 -16.91 2.69
C PHE A 611 -34.54 -15.54 2.02
N ALA A 612 -35.59 -15.15 1.28
CA ALA A 612 -35.66 -13.83 0.67
C ALA A 612 -35.93 -12.76 1.73
N ALA A 613 -34.94 -11.91 1.98
CA ALA A 613 -34.99 -10.83 2.97
C ALA A 613 -35.68 -9.59 2.39
N ALA A 614 -36.59 -9.00 3.16
CA ALA A 614 -37.28 -7.77 2.81
C ALA A 614 -36.68 -6.59 3.58
N PHE A 615 -35.94 -5.72 2.89
CA PHE A 615 -35.36 -4.49 3.45
C PHE A 615 -36.19 -3.24 3.11
N ASN A 616 -37.52 -3.35 3.14
CA ASN A 616 -38.42 -2.30 2.62
C ASN A 616 -38.56 -1.07 3.53
N ASP A 617 -37.97 -1.09 4.73
CA ASP A 617 -38.18 -0.11 5.81
C ASP A 617 -36.92 0.68 6.20
N LEU A 618 -35.92 0.71 5.32
CA LEU A 618 -34.62 1.32 5.61
C LEU A 618 -34.74 2.83 5.85
N GLY A 619 -34.31 3.24 7.05
CA GLY A 619 -34.14 4.63 7.43
C GLY A 619 -32.88 5.24 6.85
N SER A 620 -32.82 6.57 6.90
CA SER A 620 -31.73 7.42 6.39
C SER A 620 -30.33 6.96 6.80
N ARG A 621 -29.31 7.45 6.09
CA ARG A 621 -27.86 7.24 6.33
C ARG A 621 -27.36 7.48 7.78
N GLN A 622 -28.20 7.92 8.71
CA GLN A 622 -27.81 8.22 10.09
C GLN A 622 -27.39 6.99 10.90
N LEU A 623 -26.39 7.18 11.76
CA LEU A 623 -26.11 6.31 12.92
C LEU A 623 -27.17 6.61 13.98
N ARG A 624 -28.29 5.91 13.95
CA ARG A 624 -29.20 5.86 15.09
C ARG A 624 -29.11 4.46 15.69
N ASP A 625 -28.72 4.38 16.95
CA ASP A 625 -28.78 3.13 17.72
C ASP A 625 -30.24 2.86 18.09
N GLY A 626 -30.78 1.71 17.67
CA GLY A 626 -32.14 1.29 18.00
C GLY A 626 -33.26 1.87 17.12
N GLU A 627 -32.93 2.70 16.11
CA GLU A 627 -33.89 3.23 15.13
C GLU A 627 -33.36 3.11 13.69
N ARG A 628 -33.40 1.89 13.12
CA ARG A 628 -33.42 1.64 11.66
C ARG A 628 -32.33 2.37 10.84
N GLY A 629 -31.10 2.44 11.37
CA GLY A 629 -29.95 3.10 10.72
C GLY A 629 -28.99 2.16 10.00
N SER A 630 -28.03 2.72 9.25
CA SER A 630 -27.00 1.93 8.54
C SER A 630 -26.05 1.17 9.48
N GLY A 631 -25.89 1.66 10.73
CA GLY A 631 -25.14 0.97 11.79
C GLY A 631 -25.77 -0.35 12.19
N ASP A 632 -27.09 -0.38 12.42
CA ASP A 632 -27.83 -1.59 12.77
C ASP A 632 -27.80 -2.62 11.64
N LEU A 633 -27.89 -2.19 10.38
CA LEU A 633 -27.73 -3.07 9.23
C LEU A 633 -26.34 -3.72 9.19
N ALA A 634 -25.29 -2.94 9.43
CA ALA A 634 -23.92 -3.45 9.44
C ALA A 634 -23.69 -4.42 10.60
N ARG A 635 -24.17 -4.09 11.81
CA ARG A 635 -24.12 -4.98 12.99
C ARG A 635 -24.90 -6.27 12.74
N ALA A 636 -26.08 -6.19 12.15
CA ALA A 636 -26.87 -7.35 11.76
C ALA A 636 -26.10 -8.22 10.74
N ARG A 637 -25.52 -7.62 9.69
CA ARG A 637 -24.69 -8.35 8.72
C ARG A 637 -23.55 -9.10 9.41
N ILE A 638 -22.84 -8.45 10.34
CA ILE A 638 -21.76 -9.10 11.12
C ILE A 638 -22.32 -10.24 11.97
N ALA A 639 -23.37 -10.00 12.76
CA ALA A 639 -23.96 -11.03 13.62
C ALA A 639 -24.43 -12.25 12.81
N TRP A 640 -25.09 -12.02 11.67
CA TRP A 640 -25.45 -13.07 10.72
C TRP A 640 -24.24 -13.81 10.17
N SER A 641 -23.15 -13.11 9.82
CA SER A 641 -21.93 -13.76 9.33
C SER A 641 -21.21 -14.59 10.40
N ARG A 642 -21.23 -14.13 11.65
CA ARG A 642 -20.66 -14.81 12.83
C ARG A 642 -21.56 -15.90 13.41
N ALA A 643 -22.74 -16.12 12.83
CA ALA A 643 -23.68 -17.07 13.36
C ALA A 643 -23.09 -18.49 13.40
N GLN A 644 -23.13 -19.08 14.59
CA GLN A 644 -22.85 -20.48 14.79
C GLN A 644 -23.95 -21.31 14.14
N CYS A 645 -23.54 -22.23 13.27
CA CYS A 645 -24.43 -23.12 12.55
C CYS A 645 -24.22 -24.55 13.06
N GLY A 646 -25.30 -25.21 13.47
CA GLY A 646 -25.26 -26.63 13.85
C GLY A 646 -25.41 -27.59 12.67
N THR A 647 -25.83 -27.12 11.51
CA THR A 647 -26.16 -27.94 10.34
C THR A 647 -25.73 -27.27 9.02
N LEU A 648 -25.61 -28.05 7.95
CA LEU A 648 -25.33 -27.54 6.60
C LEU A 648 -26.47 -26.65 6.06
N GLN A 649 -27.72 -26.93 6.43
CA GLN A 649 -28.89 -26.12 6.07
C GLN A 649 -28.80 -24.72 6.67
N ALA A 650 -28.44 -24.62 7.96
CA ALA A 650 -28.23 -23.35 8.64
C ALA A 650 -27.08 -22.57 7.99
N LEU A 651 -26.01 -23.26 7.59
CA LEU A 651 -24.89 -22.65 6.89
C LEU A 651 -25.27 -22.12 5.50
N ALA A 652 -26.06 -22.87 4.73
CA ALA A 652 -26.57 -22.43 3.43
C ALA A 652 -27.48 -21.20 3.58
N ALA A 653 -28.36 -21.21 4.59
CA ALA A 653 -29.20 -20.07 4.93
C ALA A 653 -28.35 -18.85 5.31
N LYS A 654 -27.30 -19.04 6.13
CA LYS A 654 -26.35 -17.99 6.52
C LYS A 654 -25.75 -17.30 5.30
N SER A 655 -25.13 -18.06 4.40
CA SER A 655 -24.47 -17.50 3.22
C SER A 655 -25.42 -16.68 2.36
N ARG A 656 -26.65 -17.17 2.14
CA ARG A 656 -27.67 -16.48 1.35
C ARG A 656 -28.19 -15.21 2.04
N ILE A 657 -28.40 -15.24 3.35
CA ILE A 657 -28.93 -14.08 4.10
C ILE A 657 -27.87 -12.97 4.18
N VAL A 658 -26.62 -13.32 4.48
CA VAL A 658 -25.51 -12.36 4.59
C VAL A 658 -25.28 -11.61 3.28
N GLN A 659 -25.36 -12.28 2.13
CA GLN A 659 -25.23 -11.64 0.81
C GLN A 659 -26.30 -10.57 0.55
N GLN A 660 -27.52 -10.77 1.05
CA GLN A 660 -28.63 -9.85 0.82
C GLN A 660 -28.49 -8.52 1.59
N PHE A 661 -27.58 -8.42 2.56
CA PHE A 661 -27.26 -7.16 3.24
C PHE A 661 -26.39 -6.21 2.39
N GLU A 662 -25.75 -6.69 1.32
CA GLU A 662 -24.84 -5.87 0.51
C GLU A 662 -25.57 -4.69 -0.14
N GLU A 663 -26.61 -4.96 -0.93
CA GLU A 663 -27.36 -3.97 -1.69
C GLU A 663 -27.88 -2.81 -0.83
N PRO A 664 -28.56 -3.05 0.32
CA PRO A 664 -29.04 -1.96 1.16
C PRO A 664 -27.89 -1.18 1.82
N LEU A 665 -26.76 -1.82 2.14
CA LEU A 665 -25.59 -1.12 2.68
C LEU A 665 -24.92 -0.24 1.61
N ILE A 666 -24.79 -0.72 0.37
CA ILE A 666 -24.24 0.07 -0.74
C ILE A 666 -25.13 1.28 -1.00
N TYR A 667 -26.44 1.07 -1.07
CA TYR A 667 -27.40 2.16 -1.28
C TYR A 667 -27.30 3.22 -0.19
N ASN A 668 -27.24 2.82 1.08
CA ASN A 668 -27.21 3.75 2.22
C ASN A 668 -25.85 4.46 2.39
N LEU A 669 -24.73 3.76 2.19
CA LEU A 669 -23.39 4.30 2.43
C LEU A 669 -22.82 5.03 1.21
N CYS A 670 -22.99 4.47 0.01
CA CYS A 670 -22.41 5.00 -1.23
C CYS A 670 -23.41 5.85 -2.03
N GLY A 671 -24.71 5.67 -1.79
CA GLY A 671 -25.80 6.41 -2.44
C GLY A 671 -26.33 5.73 -3.71
N ARG A 672 -27.52 6.15 -4.14
CA ARG A 672 -28.24 5.58 -5.29
C ARG A 672 -27.43 5.58 -6.59
N GLU A 673 -26.75 6.69 -6.90
CA GLU A 673 -25.96 6.80 -8.15
C GLU A 673 -24.82 5.78 -8.20
N TRP A 674 -24.18 5.49 -7.07
CA TRP A 674 -23.17 4.44 -6.99
C TRP A 674 -23.80 3.07 -7.17
N PHE A 675 -24.90 2.80 -6.47
CA PHE A 675 -25.62 1.53 -6.53
C PHE A 675 -26.05 1.18 -7.96
N ASP A 676 -26.68 2.13 -8.66
CA ASP A 676 -27.15 1.90 -10.03
C ASP A 676 -25.97 1.59 -10.98
N ARG A 677 -24.86 2.34 -10.89
CA ARG A 677 -23.66 2.09 -11.71
C ARG A 677 -22.95 0.79 -11.36
N GLU A 678 -22.82 0.45 -10.09
CA GLU A 678 -22.20 -0.80 -9.68
C GLU A 678 -23.00 -2.00 -10.18
N ARG A 679 -24.34 -1.91 -10.15
CA ARG A 679 -25.23 -2.94 -10.68
C ARG A 679 -25.09 -3.11 -12.20
N ASP A 680 -24.99 -2.01 -12.94
CA ASP A 680 -24.76 -2.04 -14.39
C ASP A 680 -23.36 -2.61 -14.72
N ASP A 681 -22.36 -2.37 -13.85
CA ASP A 681 -20.99 -2.89 -14.01
C ASP A 681 -20.83 -4.35 -13.51
N LYS A 682 -21.83 -4.98 -12.87
CA LYS A 682 -21.75 -6.37 -12.35
C LYS A 682 -21.49 -7.42 -13.44
N SER A 683 -21.76 -7.10 -14.71
CA SER A 683 -21.45 -7.97 -15.86
C SER A 683 -19.97 -7.97 -16.28
N SER A 684 -19.16 -7.05 -15.76
CA SER A 684 -17.74 -6.92 -16.13
C SER A 684 -16.88 -7.97 -15.41
N ARG A 685 -16.19 -8.82 -16.18
CA ARG A 685 -15.20 -9.78 -15.67
C ARG A 685 -14.10 -9.07 -14.87
N SER A 686 -13.64 -9.71 -13.81
CA SER A 686 -12.59 -9.19 -12.91
C SER A 686 -11.18 -9.39 -13.44
N ASP A 687 -10.97 -10.44 -14.23
CA ASP A 687 -9.68 -10.82 -14.80
C ASP A 687 -9.37 -10.04 -16.08
N PRO A 688 -8.17 -9.43 -16.22
CA PRO A 688 -7.74 -8.78 -17.46
C PRO A 688 -7.77 -9.64 -18.70
N HIS A 689 -7.39 -10.90 -18.60
CA HIS A 689 -7.32 -11.75 -19.79
C HIS A 689 -8.73 -12.20 -20.21
N GLN A 690 -9.61 -12.57 -19.28
CA GLN A 690 -11.01 -12.83 -19.62
C GLN A 690 -11.77 -11.60 -20.11
N ALA A 691 -11.51 -10.42 -19.53
CA ALA A 691 -12.09 -9.18 -20.01
C ALA A 691 -11.61 -8.86 -21.44
N LEU A 692 -10.33 -9.13 -21.76
CA LEU A 692 -9.81 -9.00 -23.11
C LEU A 692 -10.49 -9.96 -24.08
N TYR A 693 -10.70 -11.21 -23.70
CA TYR A 693 -11.43 -12.17 -24.53
C TYR A 693 -12.85 -11.70 -24.86
N LEU A 694 -13.59 -11.17 -23.88
CA LEU A 694 -14.93 -10.63 -24.12
C LEU A 694 -14.91 -9.41 -25.04
N VAL A 695 -13.96 -8.50 -24.84
CA VAL A 695 -13.79 -7.35 -25.73
C VAL A 695 -13.40 -7.81 -27.14
N ALA A 696 -12.58 -8.85 -27.27
CA ALA A 696 -12.21 -9.45 -28.54
C ALA A 696 -13.42 -10.04 -29.26
N LEU A 697 -14.33 -10.74 -28.55
CA LEU A 697 -15.60 -11.19 -29.12
C LEU A 697 -16.48 -10.03 -29.59
N GLU A 698 -16.61 -8.97 -28.79
CA GLU A 698 -17.43 -7.80 -29.13
C GLU A 698 -16.88 -6.98 -30.30
N GLN A 699 -15.56 -6.91 -30.44
CA GLN A 699 -14.87 -6.21 -31.52
C GLN A 699 -14.65 -7.09 -32.77
N GLY A 700 -15.04 -8.37 -32.71
CA GLY A 700 -14.89 -9.32 -33.82
C GLY A 700 -13.46 -9.81 -34.07
N LEU A 701 -12.58 -9.71 -33.06
CA LEU A 701 -11.22 -10.25 -33.09
C LEU A 701 -11.18 -11.76 -32.76
N ALA A 702 -12.21 -12.23 -32.06
CA ALA A 702 -12.42 -13.64 -31.76
C ALA A 702 -13.87 -14.03 -32.07
N SER A 703 -14.11 -15.32 -32.31
CA SER A 703 -15.45 -15.88 -32.49
C SER A 703 -15.56 -17.24 -31.80
N LEU A 704 -16.72 -17.53 -31.21
CA LEU A 704 -17.04 -18.89 -30.80
C LEU A 704 -17.31 -19.75 -32.04
N PRO A 705 -16.86 -21.02 -32.06
CA PRO A 705 -17.13 -21.93 -33.18
C PRO A 705 -18.60 -22.07 -33.51
N GLU A 706 -18.90 -22.27 -34.79
CA GLU A 706 -20.23 -22.64 -35.22
C GLU A 706 -20.68 -23.92 -34.50
N GLY A 707 -21.84 -23.86 -33.85
CA GLY A 707 -22.42 -24.99 -33.12
C GLY A 707 -22.02 -25.12 -31.65
N VAL A 708 -21.15 -24.25 -31.12
CA VAL A 708 -20.85 -24.19 -29.67
C VAL A 708 -21.93 -23.39 -28.92
N PRO A 709 -22.65 -23.99 -27.96
CA PRO A 709 -23.60 -23.24 -27.14
C PRO A 709 -22.92 -22.19 -26.25
N GLU A 710 -23.56 -21.03 -26.10
CA GLU A 710 -23.07 -19.87 -25.31
C GLU A 710 -22.72 -20.22 -23.86
N ARG A 711 -23.31 -21.30 -23.30
CA ARG A 711 -22.97 -21.81 -21.96
C ARG A 711 -21.51 -22.24 -21.81
N TYR A 712 -20.80 -22.54 -22.89
CA TYR A 712 -19.38 -22.92 -22.88
C TYR A 712 -18.44 -21.74 -23.13
N ALA A 713 -18.94 -20.53 -23.35
CA ALA A 713 -18.09 -19.34 -23.55
C ALA A 713 -17.14 -19.09 -22.35
N GLY A 714 -17.53 -19.56 -21.15
CA GLY A 714 -16.67 -19.53 -19.96
C GLY A 714 -15.40 -20.38 -20.11
N ASP A 715 -15.51 -21.62 -20.60
CA ASP A 715 -14.36 -22.53 -20.77
C ASP A 715 -13.34 -21.96 -21.77
N PHE A 716 -13.80 -21.36 -22.87
CA PHE A 716 -12.92 -20.69 -23.86
C PHE A 716 -12.24 -19.45 -23.28
N ALA A 717 -12.97 -18.62 -22.53
CA ALA A 717 -12.41 -17.44 -21.88
C ALA A 717 -11.33 -17.82 -20.84
N GLU A 718 -11.54 -18.91 -20.10
CA GLU A 718 -10.59 -19.45 -19.13
C GLU A 718 -9.34 -19.98 -19.82
N ALA A 719 -9.49 -20.81 -20.86
CA ALA A 719 -8.36 -21.35 -21.61
C ALA A 719 -7.52 -20.25 -22.28
N PHE A 720 -8.17 -19.25 -22.90
CA PHE A 720 -7.48 -18.06 -23.41
C PHE A 720 -6.72 -17.34 -22.30
N ALA A 721 -7.34 -17.14 -21.14
CA ALA A 721 -6.72 -16.42 -20.03
C ALA A 721 -5.46 -17.10 -19.51
N VAL A 722 -5.45 -18.44 -19.44
CA VAL A 722 -4.26 -19.22 -19.08
C VAL A 722 -3.15 -19.01 -20.10
N ARG A 723 -3.42 -19.18 -21.40
CA ARG A 723 -2.40 -19.04 -22.46
C ARG A 723 -1.89 -17.62 -22.62
N ALA A 724 -2.75 -16.63 -22.49
CA ALA A 724 -2.36 -15.23 -22.55
C ALA A 724 -1.37 -14.87 -21.43
N ARG A 725 -1.52 -15.46 -20.23
CA ARG A 725 -0.55 -15.29 -19.13
C ARG A 725 0.77 -15.99 -19.39
N ASP A 726 0.74 -17.17 -19.99
CA ASP A 726 1.95 -17.94 -20.30
C ASP A 726 2.79 -17.23 -21.38
N LEU A 727 2.13 -16.71 -22.42
CA LEU A 727 2.77 -16.08 -23.57
C LEU A 727 3.16 -14.62 -23.31
N ASP A 728 2.36 -13.89 -22.54
CA ASP A 728 2.68 -12.53 -22.10
C ASP A 728 2.44 -12.32 -20.60
N PRO A 729 3.36 -12.82 -19.74
CA PRO A 729 3.26 -12.65 -18.28
C PRO A 729 3.44 -11.19 -17.86
N ASP A 730 3.90 -10.32 -18.77
CA ASP A 730 4.10 -8.91 -18.52
C ASP A 730 2.82 -8.09 -18.73
N TRP A 731 1.80 -8.58 -19.42
CA TRP A 731 0.54 -7.86 -19.62
C TRP A 731 -0.55 -8.33 -18.65
N PRO A 732 -1.36 -7.42 -18.06
CA PRO A 732 -1.29 -5.95 -18.12
C PRO A 732 -0.35 -5.34 -17.07
N LEU A 733 0.52 -6.15 -16.47
CA LEU A 733 1.29 -5.80 -15.27
C LEU A 733 2.39 -4.75 -15.52
N ARG A 734 3.07 -4.81 -16.66
CA ARG A 734 4.22 -3.95 -17.02
C ARG A 734 3.92 -3.06 -18.23
N ARG A 735 3.00 -3.48 -19.10
CA ARG A 735 2.66 -2.77 -20.33
C ARG A 735 1.14 -2.59 -20.43
N PRO A 736 0.68 -1.44 -20.96
CA PRO A 736 -0.74 -1.22 -21.23
C PRO A 736 -1.23 -2.06 -22.42
N THR A 737 -0.34 -2.41 -23.35
CA THR A 737 -0.61 -3.20 -24.54
C THR A 737 0.06 -4.57 -24.45
N PRO A 738 -0.59 -5.64 -24.93
CA PRO A 738 0.02 -6.95 -25.05
C PRO A 738 1.23 -6.92 -25.99
N ARG A 739 2.12 -7.89 -25.84
CA ARG A 739 3.19 -8.17 -26.80
C ARG A 739 2.59 -8.58 -28.15
N ASP A 740 3.25 -8.17 -29.22
CA ASP A 740 2.92 -8.54 -30.59
C ASP A 740 2.81 -10.07 -30.76
N ASP A 741 1.84 -10.51 -31.56
CA ASP A 741 1.41 -11.90 -31.82
C ASP A 741 0.93 -12.72 -30.61
N ALA A 742 1.25 -12.32 -29.37
CA ALA A 742 1.02 -13.14 -28.17
C ALA A 742 -0.46 -13.45 -27.90
N MET A 743 -1.37 -12.53 -28.25
CA MET A 743 -2.81 -12.71 -28.04
C MET A 743 -3.45 -13.58 -29.13
N ASP A 744 -2.95 -13.52 -30.37
CA ASP A 744 -3.39 -14.40 -31.45
C ASP A 744 -2.96 -15.84 -31.16
N ASP A 745 -1.70 -16.03 -30.77
CA ASP A 745 -1.19 -17.33 -30.30
C ASP A 745 -1.97 -17.85 -29.08
N ALA A 746 -2.34 -16.96 -28.14
CA ALA A 746 -3.14 -17.34 -26.98
C ALA A 746 -4.56 -17.76 -27.36
N LEU A 747 -5.18 -17.13 -28.37
CA LEU A 747 -6.48 -17.54 -28.89
C LEU A 747 -6.39 -18.92 -29.55
N ASN A 748 -5.41 -19.13 -30.43
CA ASN A 748 -5.23 -20.40 -31.13
C ASN A 748 -5.01 -21.55 -30.12
N LEU A 749 -4.04 -21.40 -29.20
CA LEU A 749 -3.76 -22.42 -28.19
C LEU A 749 -4.91 -22.62 -27.20
N GLY A 750 -5.51 -21.51 -26.72
CA GLY A 750 -6.62 -21.56 -25.78
C GLY A 750 -7.87 -22.23 -26.39
N PHE A 751 -8.09 -22.03 -27.68
CA PHE A 751 -9.15 -22.70 -28.43
C PHE A 751 -8.95 -24.22 -28.46
N THR A 752 -7.77 -24.67 -28.90
CA THR A 752 -7.41 -26.08 -28.97
C THR A 752 -7.56 -26.74 -27.59
N ASP A 753 -7.11 -26.07 -26.52
CA ASP A 753 -7.24 -26.57 -25.14
C ASP A 753 -8.70 -26.68 -24.66
N ALA A 754 -9.52 -25.68 -24.95
CA ALA A 754 -10.94 -25.68 -24.57
C ALA A 754 -11.71 -26.79 -25.30
N VAL A 755 -11.49 -26.95 -26.61
CA VAL A 755 -12.11 -28.01 -27.41
C VAL A 755 -11.69 -29.39 -26.90
N ASN A 756 -10.39 -29.62 -26.69
CA ASN A 756 -9.88 -30.89 -26.16
C ASN A 756 -10.46 -31.22 -24.79
N THR A 757 -10.56 -30.22 -23.91
CA THR A 757 -11.14 -30.38 -22.57
C THR A 757 -12.63 -30.73 -22.64
N LEU A 758 -13.41 -30.07 -23.50
CA LEU A 758 -14.84 -30.33 -23.66
C LEU A 758 -15.12 -31.65 -24.39
N GLN A 759 -14.26 -32.06 -25.31
CA GLN A 759 -14.29 -33.39 -25.94
C GLN A 759 -14.00 -34.50 -24.92
N ALA A 760 -12.98 -34.34 -24.07
CA ALA A 760 -12.67 -35.28 -23.01
C ALA A 760 -13.82 -35.44 -22.01
N ARG A 761 -14.61 -34.37 -21.79
CA ARG A 761 -15.86 -34.37 -20.99
C ARG A 761 -17.08 -34.92 -21.75
N GLY A 762 -16.92 -35.36 -23.01
CA GLY A 762 -18.00 -35.87 -23.85
C GLY A 762 -19.04 -34.82 -24.26
N SER A 763 -18.71 -33.53 -24.15
CA SER A 763 -19.65 -32.42 -24.33
C SER A 763 -19.66 -31.81 -25.73
N LEU A 764 -18.58 -31.98 -26.51
CA LEU A 764 -18.39 -31.32 -27.82
C LEU A 764 -17.64 -32.19 -28.87
N PRO A 765 -18.16 -33.35 -29.27
CA PRO A 765 -17.42 -34.34 -30.08
C PRO A 765 -17.30 -34.00 -31.58
N GLY A 766 -17.71 -32.82 -32.04
CA GLY A 766 -17.85 -32.49 -33.46
C GLY A 766 -17.08 -31.26 -33.96
N VAL A 767 -16.26 -30.63 -33.11
CA VAL A 767 -15.43 -29.47 -33.47
C VAL A 767 -13.99 -29.93 -33.59
N ASP A 768 -13.33 -29.62 -34.70
CA ASP A 768 -11.91 -29.91 -34.89
C ASP A 768 -11.07 -28.91 -34.08
N PRO A 769 -10.19 -29.37 -33.17
CA PRO A 769 -9.37 -28.48 -32.35
C PRO A 769 -8.33 -27.66 -33.15
N ASP A 770 -8.07 -28.02 -34.41
CA ASP A 770 -7.13 -27.33 -35.30
C ASP A 770 -7.84 -26.40 -36.33
N ASP A 771 -9.18 -26.33 -36.33
CA ASP A 771 -9.97 -25.49 -37.25
C ASP A 771 -10.14 -24.05 -36.71
N CYS A 772 -9.03 -23.45 -36.28
CA CYS A 772 -8.97 -22.05 -35.88
C CYS A 772 -7.72 -21.37 -36.44
N ASP A 773 -7.91 -20.19 -37.04
CA ASP A 773 -6.84 -19.33 -37.53
C ASP A 773 -7.19 -17.88 -37.17
N PHE A 774 -6.84 -17.49 -35.95
CA PHE A 774 -7.00 -16.12 -35.47
C PHE A 774 -5.77 -15.31 -35.87
N GLY A 775 -5.99 -14.20 -36.58
CA GLY A 775 -4.97 -13.22 -36.91
C GLY A 775 -5.55 -11.83 -37.03
N SER A 776 -5.18 -10.94 -36.11
CA SER A 776 -5.67 -9.54 -36.08
C SER A 776 -4.51 -8.55 -36.06
N PRO A 777 -4.64 -7.38 -36.70
CA PRO A 777 -3.57 -6.37 -36.68
C PRO A 777 -3.30 -5.83 -35.27
N GLU A 778 -2.04 -5.52 -34.97
CA GLU A 778 -1.54 -5.07 -33.64
C GLU A 778 -2.37 -3.94 -33.02
N ASP A 779 -2.77 -2.94 -33.81
CA ASP A 779 -3.57 -1.79 -33.36
C ASP A 779 -4.94 -2.22 -32.78
N ALA A 780 -5.51 -3.31 -33.29
CA ALA A 780 -6.79 -3.82 -32.82
C ALA A 780 -6.66 -4.46 -31.42
N TRP A 781 -5.57 -5.21 -31.19
CA TRP A 781 -5.25 -5.77 -29.89
C TRP A 781 -4.91 -4.70 -28.85
N ALA A 782 -4.19 -3.65 -29.25
CA ALA A 782 -3.91 -2.51 -28.37
C ALA A 782 -5.19 -1.81 -27.92
N SER A 783 -6.13 -1.56 -28.85
CA SER A 783 -7.45 -0.98 -28.56
C SER A 783 -8.30 -1.88 -27.66
N ALA A 784 -8.34 -3.19 -27.96
CA ALA A 784 -9.06 -4.17 -27.16
C ALA A 784 -8.51 -4.27 -25.72
N ALA A 785 -7.19 -4.27 -25.57
CA ALA A 785 -6.52 -4.27 -24.28
C ALA A 785 -6.80 -3.00 -23.47
N GLU A 786 -6.81 -1.83 -24.09
CA GLU A 786 -7.14 -0.58 -23.40
C GLU A 786 -8.59 -0.61 -22.89
N GLU A 787 -9.53 -1.08 -23.69
CA GLU A 787 -10.94 -1.23 -23.29
C GLU A 787 -11.11 -2.29 -22.19
N ALA A 788 -10.42 -3.43 -22.29
CA ALA A 788 -10.43 -4.47 -21.25
C ALA A 788 -9.94 -3.91 -19.90
N ILE A 789 -8.79 -3.23 -19.90
CA ILE A 789 -8.24 -2.55 -18.72
C ILE A 789 -9.22 -1.50 -18.19
N ARG A 790 -9.88 -0.74 -19.06
CA ARG A 790 -10.87 0.29 -18.70
C ARG A 790 -12.09 -0.29 -17.98
N ARG A 791 -12.58 -1.47 -18.41
CA ARG A 791 -13.69 -2.21 -17.78
C ARG A 791 -13.34 -2.70 -16.39
N ILE A 792 -12.18 -3.34 -16.23
CA ILE A 792 -11.71 -3.85 -14.92
C ILE A 792 -11.43 -2.71 -13.94
N ARG A 793 -10.90 -1.60 -14.46
CA ARG A 793 -10.67 -0.39 -13.65
C ARG A 793 -11.95 0.32 -13.24
N ARG A 794 -13.13 -0.13 -13.68
CA ARG A 794 -14.46 0.40 -13.32
C ARG A 794 -14.46 1.93 -13.28
N SER A 795 -13.95 2.54 -14.36
CA SER A 795 -13.67 3.97 -14.42
C SER A 795 -14.89 4.88 -14.18
N ARG A 796 -16.10 4.33 -14.34
CA ARG A 796 -17.37 5.02 -14.03
C ARG A 796 -17.63 5.17 -12.53
N LEU A 797 -17.15 4.23 -11.71
CA LEU A 797 -17.23 4.28 -10.26
C LEU A 797 -16.21 5.25 -9.67
N THR A 798 -14.98 5.27 -10.19
CA THR A 798 -13.91 6.14 -9.65
C THR A 798 -14.20 7.63 -9.81
N ARG A 799 -14.98 8.01 -10.83
CA ARG A 799 -15.51 9.37 -11.01
C ARG A 799 -16.47 9.83 -9.90
N LEU A 800 -16.98 8.91 -9.08
CA LEU A 800 -17.83 9.22 -7.92
C LEU A 800 -17.04 9.36 -6.62
N ILE A 801 -15.72 9.17 -6.65
CA ILE A 801 -14.82 9.32 -5.50
C ILE A 801 -14.16 10.70 -5.61
N ALA A 802 -14.44 11.58 -4.65
CA ALA A 802 -13.83 12.90 -4.59
C ALA A 802 -12.65 12.92 -3.60
N PRO A 803 -11.60 13.71 -3.88
CA PRO A 803 -11.34 14.41 -5.14
C PRO A 803 -10.98 13.45 -6.29
N ASP A 804 -11.14 13.89 -7.54
CA ASP A 804 -10.87 13.08 -8.75
C ASP A 804 -9.46 12.48 -8.79
N GLU A 805 -8.48 13.15 -8.18
CA GLU A 805 -7.13 12.64 -8.01
C GLU A 805 -7.08 11.39 -7.13
N GLY A 806 -7.79 11.38 -6.00
CA GLY A 806 -7.91 10.21 -5.13
C GLY A 806 -8.64 9.05 -5.82
N GLY A 807 -9.67 9.35 -6.63
CA GLY A 807 -10.36 8.36 -7.46
C GLY A 807 -9.46 7.75 -8.54
N ARG A 808 -8.66 8.58 -9.24
CA ARG A 808 -7.66 8.11 -10.22
C ARG A 808 -6.56 7.26 -9.57
N GLN A 809 -6.10 7.64 -8.39
CA GLN A 809 -5.09 6.87 -7.68
C GLN A 809 -5.60 5.47 -7.30
N LEU A 810 -6.82 5.35 -6.78
CA LEU A 810 -7.44 4.04 -6.56
C LEU A 810 -7.67 3.28 -7.87
N ARG A 811 -8.04 3.97 -8.95
CA ARG A 811 -8.23 3.37 -10.28
C ARG A 811 -6.96 2.67 -10.77
N ASP A 812 -5.84 3.37 -10.69
CA ASP A 812 -4.56 3.00 -11.28
C ASP A 812 -3.72 2.13 -10.34
N ARG A 813 -4.19 1.92 -9.10
CA ARG A 813 -3.61 1.00 -8.13
C ARG A 813 -3.70 -0.46 -8.59
N PHE A 814 -2.67 -1.22 -8.24
CA PHE A 814 -2.61 -2.67 -8.40
C PHE A 814 -3.25 -3.32 -7.17
N TYR A 815 -4.21 -4.23 -7.37
CA TYR A 815 -4.90 -4.94 -6.30
C TYR A 815 -4.53 -6.44 -6.22
N SER A 816 -3.83 -6.94 -7.25
CA SER A 816 -3.35 -8.32 -7.29
C SER A 816 -2.33 -8.57 -6.18
N ASN A 817 -2.48 -9.68 -5.45
CA ASN A 817 -1.59 -10.12 -4.36
C ASN A 817 -1.54 -9.20 -3.13
N ILE A 818 -2.47 -8.25 -2.97
CA ILE A 818 -2.58 -7.42 -1.77
C ILE A 818 -3.54 -8.07 -0.78
N GLY A 819 -3.09 -8.25 0.47
CA GLY A 819 -3.91 -8.76 1.57
C GLY A 819 -4.78 -7.67 2.19
N VAL A 820 -5.80 -8.06 2.99
CA VAL A 820 -6.72 -7.09 3.63
C VAL A 820 -5.99 -6.14 4.58
N ALA A 821 -5.03 -6.63 5.36
CA ALA A 821 -4.24 -5.79 6.27
C ALA A 821 -3.43 -4.72 5.51
N GLU A 822 -2.75 -5.13 4.44
CA GLU A 822 -1.96 -4.24 3.59
C GLU A 822 -2.87 -3.21 2.89
N MET A 823 -4.01 -3.63 2.33
CA MET A 823 -4.98 -2.70 1.74
C MET A 823 -5.58 -1.76 2.79
N ALA A 824 -5.75 -2.20 4.05
CA ALA A 824 -6.24 -1.34 5.13
C ALA A 824 -5.26 -0.22 5.46
N GLU A 825 -3.96 -0.53 5.52
CA GLU A 825 -2.91 0.48 5.71
C GLU A 825 -2.89 1.48 4.55
N ASP A 826 -2.99 0.97 3.32
CA ASP A 826 -3.03 1.73 2.09
C ASP A 826 -4.27 2.64 2.01
N LEU A 827 -5.45 2.13 2.40
CA LEU A 827 -6.70 2.88 2.46
C LEU A 827 -6.68 3.92 3.58
N ALA A 828 -6.06 3.62 4.72
CA ALA A 828 -5.85 4.57 5.79
C ALA A 828 -4.94 5.72 5.33
N ALA A 829 -3.82 5.42 4.65
CA ALA A 829 -2.92 6.42 4.06
C ALA A 829 -3.61 7.25 2.97
N TRP A 830 -4.41 6.62 2.12
CA TRP A 830 -5.26 7.28 1.15
C TRP A 830 -6.24 8.26 1.82
N SER A 831 -6.94 7.82 2.87
CA SER A 831 -7.91 8.68 3.59
C SER A 831 -7.23 9.88 4.25
N ARG A 832 -6.02 9.73 4.81
CA ARG A 832 -5.25 10.85 5.36
C ARG A 832 -4.89 11.89 4.30
N THR A 833 -4.67 11.45 3.07
CA THR A 833 -4.25 12.29 1.95
C THR A 833 -5.43 13.02 1.30
N PHE A 834 -6.55 12.32 1.10
CA PHE A 834 -7.64 12.79 0.25
C PHE A 834 -8.96 13.07 0.97
N ALA A 835 -9.20 12.48 2.15
CA ALA A 835 -10.44 12.67 2.89
C ALA A 835 -10.39 13.92 3.79
N LEU A 836 -11.57 14.41 4.16
CA LEU A 836 -11.70 15.45 5.19
C LEU A 836 -11.23 14.90 6.56
N PRO A 837 -10.88 15.75 7.54
CA PRO A 837 -10.41 15.28 8.86
C PRO A 837 -11.39 14.30 9.55
N ARG A 838 -12.69 14.48 9.38
CA ARG A 838 -13.75 13.58 9.88
C ARG A 838 -13.90 12.26 9.09
N GLY A 839 -13.29 12.20 7.92
CA GLY A 839 -13.27 11.08 6.97
C GLY A 839 -12.01 10.21 7.07
N GLN A 840 -11.06 10.57 7.93
CA GLN A 840 -9.81 9.83 8.06
C GLN A 840 -10.03 8.52 8.82
N LEU A 841 -9.52 7.43 8.24
CA LEU A 841 -9.56 6.10 8.84
C LEU A 841 -8.24 5.83 9.57
N SER A 842 -8.34 5.24 10.76
CA SER A 842 -7.21 4.49 11.34
C SER A 842 -7.02 3.19 10.56
N VAL A 843 -5.91 2.49 10.77
CA VAL A 843 -5.66 1.21 10.09
C VAL A 843 -6.72 0.18 10.50
N GLU A 844 -7.10 0.15 11.77
CA GLU A 844 -8.13 -0.75 12.31
C GLU A 844 -9.52 -0.42 11.73
N ALA A 845 -9.85 0.87 11.63
CA ALA A 845 -11.12 1.30 11.02
C ALA A 845 -11.15 1.04 9.51
N ALA A 846 -10.02 1.17 8.81
CA ALA A 846 -9.91 0.82 7.40
C ALA A 846 -10.03 -0.69 7.18
N ALA A 847 -9.41 -1.50 8.05
CA ALA A 847 -9.54 -2.95 8.02
C ALA A 847 -10.99 -3.36 8.26
N ALA A 848 -11.66 -2.82 9.27
CA ALA A 848 -13.07 -3.08 9.52
C ALA A 848 -13.97 -2.61 8.36
N ALA A 849 -13.67 -1.47 7.74
CA ALA A 849 -14.41 -0.99 6.57
C ALA A 849 -14.27 -1.91 5.36
N LEU A 850 -13.07 -2.47 5.10
CA LEU A 850 -12.84 -3.46 4.05
C LEU A 850 -13.50 -4.80 4.38
N GLN A 851 -13.32 -5.28 5.61
CA GLN A 851 -13.87 -6.55 6.09
C GLN A 851 -15.40 -6.55 6.10
N LEU A 852 -16.06 -5.41 6.33
CA LEU A 852 -17.51 -5.30 6.19
C LEU A 852 -18.02 -5.80 4.83
N TRP A 853 -17.23 -5.62 3.77
CA TRP A 853 -17.54 -6.06 2.42
C TRP A 853 -16.96 -7.45 2.11
N LEU A 854 -15.68 -7.66 2.41
CA LEU A 854 -14.93 -8.86 2.00
C LEU A 854 -15.21 -10.07 2.91
N SER A 855 -15.13 -9.90 4.23
CA SER A 855 -15.39 -10.96 5.20
C SER A 855 -16.00 -10.36 6.48
N PRO A 856 -17.33 -10.16 6.53
CA PRO A 856 -17.98 -9.49 7.65
C PRO A 856 -17.78 -10.23 8.98
N ALA A 857 -17.49 -11.54 8.95
CA ALA A 857 -17.21 -12.32 10.14
C ALA A 857 -15.90 -11.87 10.83
N ALA A 858 -14.91 -11.42 10.06
CA ALA A 858 -13.61 -10.95 10.54
C ALA A 858 -13.60 -9.46 10.97
N CYS A 859 -14.76 -8.78 10.96
CA CYS A 859 -14.83 -7.35 11.24
C CYS A 859 -14.94 -7.02 12.74
N GLU A 860 -13.84 -6.63 13.37
CA GLU A 860 -13.81 -6.36 14.83
C GLU A 860 -14.17 -4.91 15.21
N ALA A 861 -13.66 -3.91 14.47
CA ALA A 861 -13.79 -2.49 14.81
C ALA A 861 -14.93 -1.78 14.05
N LEU A 862 -16.11 -2.42 13.95
CA LEU A 862 -17.20 -1.92 13.10
C LEU A 862 -17.64 -0.49 13.44
N ASP A 863 -17.87 -0.18 14.72
CA ASP A 863 -18.44 1.12 15.11
C ASP A 863 -17.51 2.29 14.72
N ALA A 864 -16.20 2.10 14.81
CA ALA A 864 -15.21 3.11 14.40
C ALA A 864 -15.25 3.32 12.87
N ALA A 865 -15.31 2.24 12.10
CA ALA A 865 -15.47 2.31 10.65
C ALA A 865 -16.79 2.99 10.26
N MET A 866 -17.91 2.57 10.83
CA MET A 866 -19.24 3.08 10.49
C MET A 866 -19.41 4.56 10.81
N ARG A 867 -18.80 5.07 11.89
CA ARG A 867 -18.74 6.51 12.18
C ARG A 867 -18.12 7.31 11.03
N VAL A 868 -17.13 6.76 10.34
CA VAL A 868 -16.50 7.42 9.20
C VAL A 868 -17.35 7.23 7.93
N LEU A 869 -17.74 5.99 7.61
CA LEU A 869 -18.45 5.65 6.36
C LEU A 869 -19.82 6.36 6.24
N VAL A 870 -20.53 6.52 7.35
CA VAL A 870 -21.81 7.26 7.39
C VAL A 870 -21.61 8.76 7.22
N ASN A 871 -20.51 9.32 7.72
CA ASN A 871 -20.25 10.75 7.67
C ASN A 871 -19.58 11.21 6.36
N ASP A 872 -18.82 10.34 5.70
CA ASP A 872 -18.10 10.66 4.47
C ASP A 872 -18.40 9.65 3.34
N PRO A 873 -19.23 10.04 2.34
CA PRO A 873 -19.65 9.12 1.29
C PRO A 873 -18.50 8.80 0.32
N PHE A 874 -17.50 9.66 0.21
CA PHE A 874 -16.37 9.42 -0.67
C PHE A 874 -15.44 8.36 -0.09
N VAL A 875 -15.27 8.37 1.23
CA VAL A 875 -14.55 7.31 1.95
C VAL A 875 -15.30 5.98 1.89
N ALA A 876 -16.64 6.02 2.04
CA ALA A 876 -17.48 4.84 1.84
C ALA A 876 -17.31 4.25 0.43
N ARG A 877 -17.41 5.08 -0.60
CA ARG A 877 -17.17 4.69 -2.00
C ARG A 877 -15.76 4.18 -2.24
N ALA A 878 -14.74 4.81 -1.66
CA ALA A 878 -13.35 4.35 -1.76
C ALA A 878 -13.15 2.97 -1.12
N SER A 879 -13.74 2.73 0.07
CA SER A 879 -13.68 1.42 0.73
C SER A 879 -14.42 0.34 -0.07
N ARG A 880 -15.60 0.64 -0.63
CA ARG A 880 -16.36 -0.28 -1.48
C ARG A 880 -15.63 -0.53 -2.79
N TYR A 881 -15.03 0.50 -3.40
CA TYR A 881 -14.23 0.36 -4.61
C TYR A 881 -13.03 -0.55 -4.41
N ALA A 882 -12.29 -0.34 -3.32
CA ALA A 882 -11.17 -1.20 -2.94
C ALA A 882 -11.62 -2.64 -2.72
N ALA A 883 -12.71 -2.85 -1.96
CA ALA A 883 -13.27 -4.17 -1.73
C ALA A 883 -13.68 -4.87 -3.05
N ILE A 884 -14.36 -4.16 -3.95
CA ILE A 884 -14.73 -4.68 -5.27
C ILE A 884 -13.50 -5.11 -6.08
N ARG A 885 -12.45 -4.28 -6.11
CA ARG A 885 -11.22 -4.57 -6.86
C ARG A 885 -10.42 -5.70 -6.23
N MET A 886 -10.45 -5.83 -4.90
CA MET A 886 -9.84 -6.95 -4.17
C MET A 886 -10.61 -8.25 -4.38
N ASP A 887 -11.94 -8.23 -4.27
CA ASP A 887 -12.81 -9.39 -4.49
C ASP A 887 -12.70 -9.88 -5.95
N ALA A 888 -12.60 -8.95 -6.90
CA ALA A 888 -12.28 -9.23 -8.29
C ALA A 888 -10.95 -9.99 -8.44
N THR A 889 -9.89 -9.61 -7.72
CA THR A 889 -8.58 -10.30 -7.77
C THR A 889 -8.56 -11.61 -6.99
N LEU A 890 -9.26 -11.67 -5.86
CA LEU A 890 -9.49 -12.91 -5.11
C LEU A 890 -10.36 -13.88 -5.90
N GLY A 891 -11.20 -13.38 -6.81
CA GLY A 891 -12.03 -14.12 -7.75
C GLY A 891 -11.41 -14.33 -9.14
N SER A 892 -10.29 -13.67 -9.49
CA SER A 892 -9.56 -13.86 -10.76
C SER A 892 -8.29 -14.70 -10.63
N ALA A 893 -7.82 -14.95 -9.40
CA ALA A 893 -6.97 -16.12 -9.11
C ALA A 893 -7.78 -17.45 -9.17
N VAL A 894 -9.08 -17.33 -9.46
CA VAL A 894 -10.16 -18.30 -9.24
C VAL A 894 -10.89 -18.67 -10.55
N SER A 895 -10.21 -18.51 -11.68
CA SER A 895 -10.62 -19.13 -12.94
C SER A 895 -9.40 -19.69 -13.65
#